data_AF-A0A0F4YJK1-F1
#
_entry.id   AF-A0A0F4YJK1-F1
#
_cell.length_a   1.000
_cell.length_b   1.000
_cell.length_c   1.000
_cell.angle_alpha   90.00
_cell.angle_beta   90.00
_cell.angle_gamma   90.00
#
_symmetry.space_group_name_H-M   'P 1'
#
loop_
_entity.id
_entity.type
_entity.pdbx_description
1 polymer ?
#
loop_
_entity_poly.entity_id
_entity_poly.type
_entity_poly.pdbx_seq_one_letter_code
_entity_poly.pdbx_strand_id
1 'polypeptide(L)'
;MAEREPPYDPYIPSGSSAAGGSSGPSGNQRTAALQAQIDDTVGVMRENINKVSQRGERLDSLQDKTDNLAVSAQGFRRGANRVRKQMWWKDMKMRVCLIVAIIILIIVIVVPADLRSHALSGPSGVAIGRDQDCGADLVRLRKSAREKDGKNKKTQRNPRQGKFPSSPYKVFALRRYNNGDYVQLIIVSRELDRKILPVREPKQSLSAAAAGGERSPYQTVTPTPPAEALSKSYSRAEISLGHRTAGWSLAAHQSSCRMLVDKMFSLRPAVRRAIVTRSLRAVSAPQALSSRTLPGSVGCLRIRSSLSLSQSRQYSRSADPQLSTRSTVVQLLSNIGSKREVQQYLSHFTSVSSQQFAVIKVGGAILTDHLQTLSSALAFLNHVGLYPVVVHGAGPQLNKILEDAGVEPHFEDGIRVTDGKTLAVARKLFLEENLRLVEELESMGVRARPITTGVFSADYLDKEKYKLVGKINHVNKRPIEAAIEAGCLPILTSMAETPEGQVLNVNADVAAGELARALQPLKIVYLAEKGGLFNGDTGEKISVINLDEEYDHLMSQWWVRHGTRLKIKEMRELLMDLPRTSSVAIIHPADLQKELFTDSGAGTLIRRGNKVHTKTSLSEFEDLQAFKDVLIRDREDRPFKAYCDDPMEALAIVLPPEEGSALAHLATFTVTKSGWLTNVADNVFSSIKKDFPKLVWTVKADDENLTWFFDKADGSLSREGDVLFWYGLEDSDEVKELVLEFTKHGRQMFGDINLESRLHRAAQAAFTRAGGSGLGAASTEQKRTFATSAGANALRAARRGRPVAAGHLTRSYSTNPNPPLGEKNVSNTRPSRVALIGARGYTGQALINLLNGHPYMDLRHVSSRELAGKKLQGYDKREIIYENLSPEDVRRMAQNGDIDCWVMALPNGVCKPYVDAVDQASDKGAIIVDLSADYRFDPNWTYGLPELVSRSTIAKATRIANPGCYATAAQLGIAPLVPYLGGQPTVFGVSGYSGAGTKPSPKNDVNLLTNNIIPYSLTDHIHEKEISSQLNTSVAFIPHVAVWFQGIHHTISLPLKEEMSSRDIRNLYQDRYAGEKLVKIVGEPPLVKNIAGRHGVEIGGFAVHSSGKRVVVCATIDNLLKGAATQCLQNMNLALGYSEYEGIPLE
;
A
#
# COMPACT_ATOMS: atom_id res chain seq x y z
N MET A 1 -68.42 41.14 -10.41
CA MET A 1 -68.58 39.96 -9.55
C MET A 1 -68.53 38.73 -10.44
N ALA A 2 -67.77 37.68 -10.13
CA ALA A 2 -66.66 37.60 -9.18
C ALA A 2 -65.76 36.41 -9.59
N GLU A 3 -64.44 36.54 -9.45
CA GLU A 3 -63.50 35.46 -9.76
C GLU A 3 -63.50 34.33 -8.71
N ARG A 4 -62.92 33.18 -9.09
CA ARG A 4 -61.86 32.54 -8.27
C ARG A 4 -61.01 31.56 -9.10
N GLU A 5 -59.72 31.54 -8.81
CA GLU A 5 -58.68 30.84 -9.58
C GLU A 5 -58.25 29.50 -8.93
N PRO A 6 -57.72 28.55 -9.72
CA PRO A 6 -56.79 27.52 -9.23
C PRO A 6 -55.35 28.09 -9.08
N PRO A 7 -54.46 27.42 -8.31
CA PRO A 7 -53.21 28.04 -7.84
C PRO A 7 -52.06 28.11 -8.85
N TYR A 8 -51.15 29.06 -8.59
CA TYR A 8 -49.96 29.42 -9.37
C TYR A 8 -48.72 28.57 -9.00
N ASP A 9 -48.05 28.00 -10.00
CA ASP A 9 -46.74 27.33 -9.89
C ASP A 9 -45.64 28.24 -10.51
N PRO A 10 -44.63 28.68 -9.73
CA PRO A 10 -43.62 29.63 -10.19
C PRO A 10 -42.45 29.07 -11.03
N TYR A 11 -42.36 27.76 -11.30
CA TYR A 11 -41.11 27.16 -11.83
C TYR A 11 -41.15 26.54 -13.24
N ILE A 12 -42.20 26.76 -14.04
CA ILE A 12 -42.25 26.31 -15.46
C ILE A 12 -42.39 27.51 -16.43
N PRO A 13 -41.30 27.94 -17.10
CA PRO A 13 -41.38 28.88 -18.21
C PRO A 13 -41.87 28.19 -19.49
N SER A 14 -43.11 28.45 -19.91
CA SER A 14 -43.59 28.19 -21.28
C SER A 14 -43.04 29.25 -22.24
N GLY A 15 -42.89 28.92 -23.53
CA GLY A 15 -41.90 29.58 -24.39
C GLY A 15 -42.36 30.24 -25.69
N SER A 16 -41.36 30.75 -26.41
CA SER A 16 -41.32 31.20 -27.82
C SER A 16 -41.87 32.60 -28.20
N SER A 17 -40.94 33.50 -28.54
CA SER A 17 -40.96 34.33 -29.76
C SER A 17 -39.50 34.71 -30.10
N ALA A 18 -39.20 35.16 -31.33
CA ALA A 18 -37.81 35.23 -31.83
C ALA A 18 -37.24 36.66 -31.99
N ALA A 19 -35.94 36.84 -31.70
CA ALA A 19 -34.96 37.53 -32.58
C ALA A 19 -33.56 37.70 -31.92
N GLY A 20 -32.51 37.30 -32.65
CA GLY A 20 -31.12 37.85 -32.65
C GLY A 20 -30.39 38.22 -31.34
N GLY A 21 -29.47 37.36 -30.88
CA GLY A 21 -28.42 37.73 -29.92
C GLY A 21 -27.47 36.57 -29.59
N SER A 22 -26.15 36.77 -29.73
CA SER A 22 -25.13 35.72 -29.58
C SER A 22 -24.37 35.80 -28.26
N SER A 23 -24.27 34.68 -27.51
CA SER A 23 -23.37 34.51 -26.36
C SER A 23 -22.84 33.06 -26.30
N GLY A 24 -21.61 32.88 -25.80
CA GLY A 24 -20.79 31.68 -26.07
C GLY A 24 -20.70 30.62 -24.95
N PRO A 25 -20.12 29.43 -25.25
CA PRO A 25 -20.11 28.28 -24.35
C PRO A 25 -18.91 28.27 -23.39
N SER A 26 -19.12 28.66 -22.12
CA SER A 26 -18.06 28.74 -21.10
C SER A 26 -18.35 28.03 -19.76
N GLY A 27 -19.57 27.51 -19.56
CA GLY A 27 -19.96 26.78 -18.35
C GLY A 27 -19.34 25.37 -18.26
N ASN A 28 -19.76 24.47 -19.17
CA ASN A 28 -19.45 23.04 -19.09
C ASN A 28 -17.95 22.68 -19.15
N GLN A 29 -17.10 23.56 -19.71
CA GLN A 29 -15.65 23.31 -19.73
C GLN A 29 -15.03 23.39 -18.33
N ARG A 30 -15.57 24.22 -17.41
CA ARG A 30 -15.02 24.36 -16.05
C ARG A 30 -15.37 23.18 -15.16
N THR A 31 -16.59 22.64 -15.26
CA THR A 31 -16.99 21.44 -14.52
C THR A 31 -16.24 20.21 -15.02
N ALA A 32 -16.10 20.04 -16.34
CA ALA A 32 -15.30 18.95 -16.91
C ALA A 32 -13.80 19.04 -16.51
N ALA A 33 -13.21 20.23 -16.53
CA ALA A 33 -11.82 20.42 -16.09
C ALA A 33 -11.62 20.16 -14.59
N LEU A 34 -12.61 20.54 -13.75
CA LEU A 34 -12.56 20.27 -12.31
C LEU A 34 -12.66 18.77 -12.01
N GLN A 35 -13.54 18.04 -12.72
CA GLN A 35 -13.65 16.59 -12.60
C GLN A 35 -12.33 15.90 -13.01
N ALA A 36 -11.75 16.29 -14.14
CA ALA A 36 -10.46 15.75 -14.58
C ALA A 36 -9.32 16.01 -13.57
N GLN A 37 -9.33 17.15 -12.86
CA GLN A 37 -8.37 17.41 -11.78
C GLN A 37 -8.61 16.54 -10.53
N ILE A 38 -9.87 16.24 -10.20
CA ILE A 38 -10.20 15.30 -9.11
C ILE A 38 -9.71 13.90 -9.49
N ASP A 39 -10.03 13.43 -10.70
CA ASP A 39 -9.65 12.10 -11.18
C ASP A 39 -8.11 11.92 -11.26
N ASP A 40 -7.38 12.96 -11.70
CA ASP A 40 -5.91 13.00 -11.69
C ASP A 40 -5.35 13.00 -10.25
N THR A 41 -5.97 13.76 -9.33
CA THR A 41 -5.57 13.76 -7.91
C THR A 41 -5.77 12.39 -7.27
N VAL A 42 -6.89 11.71 -7.53
CA VAL A 42 -7.16 10.34 -7.08
C VAL A 42 -6.16 9.36 -7.69
N GLY A 43 -5.80 9.53 -8.97
CA GLY A 43 -4.73 8.78 -9.63
C GLY A 43 -3.37 8.95 -8.94
N VAL A 44 -2.99 10.18 -8.63
CA VAL A 44 -1.75 10.53 -7.89
C VAL A 44 -1.78 9.97 -6.46
N MET A 45 -2.92 9.98 -5.76
CA MET A 45 -3.03 9.31 -4.47
C MET A 45 -2.84 7.80 -4.62
N ARG A 46 -3.55 7.14 -5.53
CA ARG A 46 -3.44 5.69 -5.81
C ARG A 46 -2.01 5.26 -6.15
N GLU A 47 -1.28 6.07 -6.90
CA GLU A 47 0.13 5.81 -7.19
C GLU A 47 1.04 6.00 -5.97
N ASN A 48 0.80 7.02 -5.14
CA ASN A 48 1.54 7.22 -3.88
C ASN A 48 1.24 6.12 -2.84
N ILE A 49 0.00 5.63 -2.78
CA ILE A 49 -0.42 4.48 -1.96
C ILE A 49 0.37 3.25 -2.37
N ASN A 50 0.40 2.91 -3.68
CA ASN A 50 1.20 1.79 -4.21
C ASN A 50 2.69 1.95 -3.88
N LYS A 51 3.25 3.14 -4.12
CA LYS A 51 4.65 3.48 -3.79
C LYS A 51 4.95 3.40 -2.30
N VAL A 52 3.94 3.42 -1.44
CA VAL A 52 4.09 3.26 0.01
C VAL A 52 3.75 1.86 0.49
N SER A 53 2.93 1.05 -0.21
CA SER A 53 2.96 -0.41 -0.05
C SER A 53 4.38 -0.94 -0.28
N GLN A 54 5.03 -0.48 -1.35
CA GLN A 54 6.41 -0.83 -1.72
C GLN A 54 7.49 -0.18 -0.83
N ARG A 55 7.10 0.74 0.07
CA ARG A 55 7.95 1.23 1.17
C ARG A 55 7.62 0.55 2.48
N GLY A 56 6.38 0.10 2.68
CA GLY A 56 5.92 -0.81 3.72
C GLY A 56 6.70 -2.10 3.62
N GLU A 57 6.56 -2.87 2.53
CA GLU A 57 7.38 -4.07 2.23
C GLU A 57 8.88 -3.88 2.47
N ARG A 58 9.39 -2.66 2.30
CA ARG A 58 10.81 -2.33 2.45
C ARG A 58 11.19 -1.88 3.87
N LEU A 59 10.29 -1.20 4.58
CA LEU A 59 10.37 -0.89 6.00
C LEU A 59 10.12 -2.16 6.79
N ASP A 60 9.06 -2.91 6.52
CA ASP A 60 8.80 -4.29 6.97
C ASP A 60 10.05 -5.14 6.72
N SER A 61 10.60 -5.27 5.49
CA SER A 61 11.84 -6.07 5.30
C SER A 61 13.11 -5.56 6.02
N LEU A 62 13.09 -4.37 6.62
CA LEU A 62 14.14 -3.80 7.47
C LEU A 62 13.79 -3.90 8.96
N GLN A 63 12.53 -3.73 9.30
CA GLN A 63 11.97 -3.78 10.64
C GLN A 63 11.75 -5.23 11.03
N ASP A 64 11.22 -6.11 10.19
CA ASP A 64 11.36 -7.57 10.31
C ASP A 64 12.82 -7.98 10.50
N LYS A 65 13.82 -7.28 9.96
CA LYS A 65 15.24 -7.60 10.22
C LYS A 65 15.72 -7.05 11.56
N THR A 66 15.37 -5.82 11.92
CA THR A 66 15.67 -5.22 13.22
C THR A 66 14.90 -5.86 14.37
N ASP A 67 13.70 -6.36 14.13
CA ASP A 67 12.79 -7.02 15.05
C ASP A 67 12.96 -8.54 15.03
N ASN A 68 13.36 -9.20 13.94
CA ASN A 68 13.94 -10.56 14.08
C ASN A 68 15.24 -10.48 14.89
N LEU A 69 16.06 -9.44 14.74
CA LEU A 69 17.22 -9.22 15.61
C LEU A 69 16.81 -8.85 17.05
N ALA A 70 15.77 -8.03 17.26
CA ALA A 70 15.34 -7.59 18.60
C ALA A 70 14.50 -8.65 19.32
N VAL A 71 13.74 -9.48 18.60
CA VAL A 71 13.01 -10.67 19.09
C VAL A 71 13.99 -11.83 19.28
N SER A 72 14.99 -12.02 18.42
CA SER A 72 16.11 -12.93 18.74
C SER A 72 16.86 -12.46 19.98
N ALA A 73 17.16 -11.17 20.11
CA ALA A 73 17.82 -10.62 21.29
C ALA A 73 16.91 -10.66 22.55
N GLN A 74 15.60 -10.44 22.42
CA GLN A 74 14.65 -10.57 23.52
C GLN A 74 14.42 -12.03 23.90
N GLY A 75 14.37 -12.96 22.94
CA GLY A 75 14.29 -14.40 23.15
C GLY A 75 15.55 -14.91 23.84
N PHE A 76 16.73 -14.51 23.36
CA PHE A 76 18.01 -14.77 24.01
C PHE A 76 18.09 -14.12 25.40
N ARG A 77 17.54 -12.92 25.61
CA ARG A 77 17.47 -12.25 26.93
C ARG A 77 16.45 -12.90 27.88
N ARG A 78 15.31 -13.38 27.39
CA ARG A 78 14.29 -14.15 28.15
C ARG A 78 14.86 -15.52 28.52
N GLY A 79 15.47 -16.23 27.57
CA GLY A 79 16.17 -17.50 27.76
C GLY A 79 17.34 -17.36 28.75
N ALA A 80 18.23 -16.39 28.55
CA ALA A 80 19.32 -16.10 29.48
C ALA A 80 18.81 -15.73 30.89
N ASN A 81 17.71 -14.99 31.01
CA ASN A 81 17.08 -14.73 32.32
C ASN A 81 16.42 -15.98 32.93
N ARG A 82 15.85 -16.90 32.12
CA ARG A 82 15.30 -18.20 32.57
C ARG A 82 16.43 -19.10 33.09
N VAL A 83 17.52 -19.23 32.32
CA VAL A 83 18.74 -19.95 32.70
C VAL A 83 19.41 -19.30 33.91
N ARG A 84 19.56 -17.97 33.97
CA ARG A 84 20.14 -17.26 35.12
C ARG A 84 19.30 -17.44 36.38
N LYS A 85 17.97 -17.47 36.30
CA LYS A 85 17.10 -17.85 37.44
C LYS A 85 17.31 -19.32 37.85
N GLN A 86 17.37 -20.26 36.91
CA GLN A 86 17.62 -21.67 37.22
C GLN A 86 19.01 -21.91 37.84
N MET A 87 20.05 -21.26 37.33
CA MET A 87 21.41 -21.29 37.90
C MET A 87 21.44 -20.65 39.28
N TRP A 88 20.78 -19.50 39.48
CA TRP A 88 20.66 -18.86 40.80
C TRP A 88 19.92 -19.75 41.81
N TRP A 89 18.86 -20.46 41.41
CA TRP A 89 18.18 -21.44 42.27
C TRP A 89 19.04 -22.67 42.57
N LYS A 90 19.86 -23.17 41.63
CA LYS A 90 20.85 -24.22 41.91
C LYS A 90 21.92 -23.73 42.88
N ASP A 91 22.48 -22.56 42.65
CA ASP A 91 23.54 -21.97 43.46
C ASP A 91 23.04 -21.61 44.87
N MET A 92 21.81 -21.10 45.01
CA MET A 92 21.17 -20.88 46.30
C MET A 92 20.90 -22.19 47.05
N LYS A 93 20.46 -23.27 46.35
CA LYS A 93 20.34 -24.60 46.97
C LYS A 93 21.69 -25.12 47.48
N MET A 94 22.76 -25.01 46.70
CA MET A 94 24.13 -25.37 47.12
C MET A 94 24.61 -24.55 48.33
N ARG A 95 24.35 -23.23 48.35
CA ARG A 95 24.66 -22.36 49.49
C ARG A 95 23.88 -22.75 50.74
N VAL A 96 22.60 -23.09 50.63
CA VAL A 96 21.80 -23.58 51.75
C VAL A 96 22.33 -24.92 52.28
N CYS A 97 22.69 -25.86 51.41
CA CYS A 97 23.33 -27.12 51.83
C CYS A 97 24.67 -26.88 52.55
N LEU A 98 25.51 -25.95 52.06
CA LEU A 98 26.75 -25.55 52.72
C LEU A 98 26.50 -24.88 54.09
N ILE A 99 25.51 -23.99 54.19
CA ILE A 99 25.15 -23.36 55.47
C ILE A 99 24.64 -24.40 56.48
N VAL A 100 23.82 -25.36 56.05
CA VAL A 100 23.37 -26.46 56.90
C VAL A 100 24.54 -27.34 57.35
N ALA A 101 25.47 -27.69 56.45
CA ALA A 101 26.67 -28.44 56.80
C ALA A 101 27.58 -27.69 57.79
N ILE A 102 27.74 -26.36 57.62
CA ILE A 102 28.48 -25.50 58.55
C ILE A 102 27.77 -25.40 59.91
N ILE A 103 26.44 -25.30 59.95
CA ILE A 103 25.66 -25.31 61.19
C ILE A 103 25.81 -26.64 61.92
N ILE A 104 25.76 -27.78 61.21
CA ILE A 104 26.01 -29.11 61.79
C ILE A 104 27.44 -29.19 62.34
N LEU A 105 28.44 -28.72 61.59
CA LEU A 105 29.83 -28.66 62.06
C LEU A 105 29.99 -27.80 63.32
N ILE A 106 29.35 -26.63 63.36
CA ILE A 106 29.35 -25.74 64.52
C ILE A 106 28.66 -26.41 65.71
N ILE A 107 27.51 -27.09 65.53
CA ILE A 107 26.85 -27.84 66.61
C ILE A 107 27.76 -28.95 67.16
N VAL A 108 28.44 -29.71 66.27
CA VAL A 108 29.40 -30.76 66.65
C VAL A 108 30.63 -30.22 67.39
N ILE A 109 31.05 -28.97 67.14
CA ILE A 109 32.17 -28.32 67.84
C ILE A 109 31.73 -27.64 69.14
N VAL A 110 30.57 -26.97 69.14
CA VAL A 110 30.11 -26.12 70.24
C VAL A 110 29.40 -26.91 71.33
N VAL A 111 28.62 -27.96 71.03
CA VAL A 111 27.96 -28.75 72.08
C VAL A 111 28.97 -29.43 73.04
N PRO A 112 30.10 -30.00 72.58
CA PRO A 112 31.16 -30.48 73.48
C PRO A 112 31.94 -29.37 74.19
N ALA A 113 31.94 -28.14 73.66
CA ALA A 113 32.61 -26.99 74.28
C ALA A 113 31.74 -26.36 75.39
N ASP A 114 30.43 -26.22 75.16
CA ASP A 114 29.56 -25.51 76.09
C ASP A 114 29.21 -26.33 77.35
N LEU A 115 29.26 -27.65 77.22
CA LEU A 115 29.35 -28.60 78.34
C LEU A 115 30.60 -28.42 79.22
N ARG A 116 31.52 -27.51 78.88
CA ARG A 116 32.67 -27.10 79.71
C ARG A 116 32.60 -25.66 80.21
N SER A 117 31.87 -24.74 79.56
CA SER A 117 31.77 -23.33 79.98
C SER A 117 30.69 -23.04 81.01
N HIS A 118 29.64 -23.84 81.12
CA HIS A 118 28.52 -23.53 82.01
C HIS A 118 28.79 -23.72 83.52
N ALA A 119 30.00 -24.13 83.90
CA ALA A 119 30.48 -24.13 85.27
C ALA A 119 31.15 -22.79 85.65
N LEU A 120 30.34 -21.74 85.90
CA LEU A 120 30.53 -20.73 86.98
C LEU A 120 29.55 -19.54 86.89
N SER A 121 28.82 -19.28 88.00
CA SER A 121 28.24 -18.00 88.45
C SER A 121 27.47 -17.06 87.48
N GLY A 122 26.15 -17.00 87.66
CA GLY A 122 25.41 -15.73 87.74
C GLY A 122 25.20 -15.33 89.22
N PRO A 123 24.03 -14.82 89.65
CA PRO A 123 23.12 -13.86 89.00
C PRO A 123 22.56 -12.77 89.97
N SER A 124 21.96 -11.68 89.44
CA SER A 124 20.94 -10.80 90.11
C SER A 124 20.63 -9.60 89.18
N GLY A 125 19.49 -8.90 89.22
CA GLY A 125 18.19 -9.02 89.93
C GLY A 125 17.39 -7.71 89.71
N VAL A 126 16.20 -7.67 89.10
CA VAL A 126 14.85 -8.03 89.64
C VAL A 126 14.39 -7.09 90.79
N ALA A 127 13.21 -6.45 90.80
CA ALA A 127 12.16 -6.20 89.79
C ALA A 127 11.05 -5.21 90.30
N ILE A 128 10.30 -4.62 89.35
CA ILE A 128 8.82 -4.37 89.31
C ILE A 128 8.05 -3.89 90.58
N GLY A 129 7.21 -2.86 90.42
CA GLY A 129 5.79 -2.94 90.90
C GLY A 129 5.02 -1.67 91.28
N ARG A 130 3.71 -1.67 90.94
CA ARG A 130 2.57 -0.92 91.55
C ARG A 130 2.43 0.60 91.24
N ASP A 131 1.23 1.20 91.23
CA ASP A 131 -0.16 0.68 91.07
C ASP A 131 -1.17 1.80 90.65
N GLN A 132 -2.32 1.36 90.12
CA GLN A 132 -3.71 1.90 90.21
C GLN A 132 -4.09 3.39 90.02
N ASP A 133 -4.99 3.58 89.04
CA ASP A 133 -6.34 4.19 89.08
C ASP A 133 -6.67 5.67 89.41
N CYS A 134 -7.66 6.15 88.64
CA CYS A 134 -8.57 7.27 88.86
C CYS A 134 -8.01 8.71 88.88
N GLY A 135 -8.87 9.67 88.49
CA GLY A 135 -8.52 11.10 88.40
C GLY A 135 -9.76 12.00 88.42
N ALA A 136 -9.55 13.31 88.29
CA ALA A 136 -10.62 14.31 88.29
C ALA A 136 -10.30 15.56 87.43
N ASP A 137 -11.27 15.90 86.57
CA ASP A 137 -11.86 17.22 86.36
C ASP A 137 -11.08 18.48 85.86
N LEU A 138 -11.64 19.00 84.75
CA LEU A 138 -12.05 20.39 84.47
C LEU A 138 -11.07 21.50 83.95
N VAL A 139 -11.26 21.78 82.64
CA VAL A 139 -11.85 23.06 82.12
C VAL A 139 -10.97 24.30 81.74
N ARG A 140 -11.01 24.63 80.42
CA ARG A 140 -10.97 25.99 79.78
C ARG A 140 -9.64 26.81 79.85
N LEU A 141 -9.34 27.82 79.00
CA LEU A 141 -10.01 28.44 77.82
C LEU A 141 -9.02 29.22 76.90
N ARG A 142 -9.32 29.29 75.58
CA ARG A 142 -9.13 30.42 74.62
C ARG A 142 -7.73 30.95 74.15
N LYS A 143 -7.55 30.87 72.82
CA LYS A 143 -7.23 31.96 71.84
C LYS A 143 -5.85 32.67 71.81
N SER A 144 -5.13 32.42 70.69
CA SER A 144 -5.02 33.33 69.52
C SER A 144 -3.73 34.15 69.24
N ALA A 145 -3.35 34.10 67.95
CA ALA A 145 -2.65 35.10 67.12
C ALA A 145 -1.10 35.27 67.18
N ARG A 146 -0.56 35.60 65.98
CA ARG A 146 0.77 36.16 65.66
C ARG A 146 2.02 35.28 65.93
N GLU A 147 3.20 35.58 65.37
CA GLU A 147 3.59 36.14 64.05
C GLU A 147 5.12 35.88 63.86
N LYS A 148 5.53 35.55 62.63
CA LYS A 148 6.91 35.45 62.05
C LYS A 148 8.16 35.39 62.97
N ASP A 149 8.94 34.31 62.75
CA ASP A 149 10.41 34.25 62.63
C ASP A 149 11.34 34.90 63.69
N GLY A 150 12.11 34.06 64.40
CA GLY A 150 13.20 34.51 65.28
C GLY A 150 14.34 33.49 65.50
N LYS A 151 15.39 33.53 64.67
CA LYS A 151 16.64 32.72 64.83
C LYS A 151 17.61 33.37 65.83
N ASN A 152 18.42 32.59 66.57
CA ASN A 152 19.79 32.89 67.13
C ASN A 152 20.17 31.90 68.30
N LYS A 153 21.43 31.64 68.75
CA LYS A 153 22.82 32.05 68.36
C LYS A 153 23.92 31.17 69.03
N LYS A 154 25.20 31.39 68.64
CA LYS A 154 26.50 31.13 69.36
C LYS A 154 26.92 29.64 69.52
N THR A 155 28.20 29.20 69.50
CA THR A 155 29.57 29.68 69.08
C THR A 155 30.51 28.43 68.99
N GLN A 156 31.81 28.36 68.66
CA GLN A 156 32.95 29.31 68.45
C GLN A 156 34.04 28.70 67.49
N ARG A 157 35.24 29.30 67.43
CA ARG A 157 36.58 28.82 66.95
C ARG A 157 36.73 28.06 65.59
N ASN A 158 37.09 28.85 64.57
CA ASN A 158 38.28 28.77 63.67
C ASN A 158 38.85 27.43 63.13
N PRO A 159 39.54 27.43 61.95
CA PRO A 159 39.71 28.50 60.94
C PRO A 159 39.33 28.04 59.49
N ARG A 160 39.25 28.83 58.41
CA ARG A 160 39.50 30.27 58.12
C ARG A 160 38.29 30.88 57.36
N GLN A 161 38.20 32.22 57.40
CA GLN A 161 37.62 33.19 56.42
C GLN A 161 36.65 32.70 55.31
N GLY A 162 35.48 33.31 55.05
CA GLY A 162 34.84 34.40 55.81
C GLY A 162 33.78 35.25 55.06
N LYS A 163 32.50 34.85 55.18
CA LYS A 163 31.25 35.66 55.04
C LYS A 163 30.70 36.06 53.63
N PHE A 164 29.36 36.06 53.58
CA PHE A 164 28.45 36.94 52.81
C PHE A 164 28.58 38.45 53.21
N PRO A 165 27.90 39.45 52.59
CA PRO A 165 27.01 39.44 51.41
C PRO A 165 27.36 40.58 50.41
N SER A 166 26.35 40.98 49.62
CA SER A 166 26.09 42.34 49.09
C SER A 166 26.57 42.75 47.68
N SER A 167 25.70 43.55 47.07
CA SER A 167 25.76 44.27 45.80
C SER A 167 27.06 45.12 45.63
N PRO A 168 27.52 45.47 44.40
CA PRO A 168 26.76 45.43 43.14
C PRO A 168 27.42 44.73 41.94
N TYR A 169 26.57 44.27 41.03
CA TYR A 169 26.95 44.18 39.62
C TYR A 169 27.18 45.58 39.05
N LYS A 170 28.44 45.92 38.74
CA LYS A 170 28.74 46.70 37.52
C LYS A 170 28.47 45.72 36.35
N VAL A 171 27.64 45.96 35.34
CA VAL A 171 27.13 47.21 34.75
C VAL A 171 28.27 48.11 34.29
N PHE A 172 28.91 47.73 33.17
CA PHE A 172 28.75 48.34 31.83
C PHE A 172 29.33 47.34 30.81
N ALA A 173 28.72 47.03 29.66
CA ALA A 173 27.32 47.17 29.26
C ALA A 173 27.01 46.15 28.12
N LEU A 174 25.77 45.68 28.04
CA LEU A 174 25.24 45.05 26.83
C LEU A 174 23.84 45.60 26.57
N ARG A 175 23.65 46.21 25.40
CA ARG A 175 22.37 46.82 24.99
C ARG A 175 21.53 45.75 24.28
N ARG A 176 20.24 45.65 24.63
CA ARG A 176 19.23 44.81 23.95
C ARG A 176 19.21 45.08 22.43
N TYR A 177 18.84 44.13 21.57
CA TYR A 177 17.52 43.48 21.54
C TYR A 177 17.49 42.08 20.90
N ASN A 178 16.54 41.24 21.39
CA ASN A 178 15.85 40.08 20.76
C ASN A 178 16.70 38.96 20.14
N ASN A 179 16.57 37.65 20.47
CA ASN A 179 15.45 36.78 20.91
C ASN A 179 14.26 36.65 19.93
N GLY A 180 13.88 35.44 19.48
CA GLY A 180 14.48 34.13 19.79
C GLY A 180 13.91 32.94 19.02
N ASP A 181 14.52 31.78 19.27
CA ASP A 181 14.45 30.52 18.51
C ASP A 181 14.08 29.32 19.41
N TYR A 182 14.20 28.11 18.84
CA TYR A 182 14.28 26.77 19.45
C TYR A 182 12.94 26.04 19.70
N VAL A 183 12.70 24.78 19.29
CA VAL A 183 13.52 23.60 18.87
C VAL A 183 14.04 22.68 20.00
N GLN A 184 13.86 21.37 19.77
CA GLN A 184 14.36 20.19 20.49
C GLN A 184 13.76 19.85 21.87
N LEU A 185 13.42 18.56 22.00
CA LEU A 185 13.37 17.85 23.28
C LEU A 185 14.12 16.51 23.09
N ILE A 186 14.99 16.17 24.04
CA ILE A 186 15.68 14.88 24.14
C ILE A 186 15.36 14.32 25.53
N ILE A 187 15.01 13.04 25.62
CA ILE A 187 14.83 12.35 26.91
C ILE A 187 15.65 11.06 26.93
N VAL A 188 16.42 10.90 28.01
CA VAL A 188 17.15 9.67 28.35
C VAL A 188 16.60 9.17 29.69
N SER A 189 16.49 7.84 29.84
CA SER A 189 15.86 7.18 30.98
C SER A 189 16.63 7.36 32.31
N ARG A 190 15.87 7.42 33.42
CA ARG A 190 16.35 7.05 34.77
C ARG A 190 15.20 6.51 35.63
N GLU A 191 15.58 5.82 36.70
CA GLU A 191 14.75 4.87 37.45
C GLU A 191 14.66 5.25 38.95
N LEU A 192 13.89 4.46 39.72
CA LEU A 192 13.86 4.29 41.19
C LEU A 192 12.93 5.12 42.11
N ASP A 193 11.94 4.39 42.63
CA ASP A 193 11.58 4.21 44.07
C ASP A 193 10.68 5.21 44.88
N ARG A 194 9.53 4.63 45.35
CA ARG A 194 9.06 4.50 46.77
C ARG A 194 7.90 5.33 47.37
N LYS A 195 6.94 4.56 47.95
CA LYS A 195 6.32 4.65 49.32
C LYS A 195 5.18 5.67 49.62
N ILE A 196 4.19 5.46 50.52
CA ILE A 196 3.27 4.35 50.98
C ILE A 196 2.03 5.03 51.65
N LEU A 197 0.89 4.32 51.83
CA LEU A 197 -0.04 4.25 53.02
C LEU A 197 -1.57 4.24 52.67
N PRO A 198 -2.47 3.69 53.54
CA PRO A 198 -3.66 2.93 53.11
C PRO A 198 -4.98 3.36 53.82
N VAL A 199 -5.87 2.38 54.16
CA VAL A 199 -7.14 2.48 54.97
C VAL A 199 -8.38 2.86 54.10
N ARG A 200 -9.58 2.22 54.15
CA ARG A 200 -10.23 1.16 55.00
C ARG A 200 -11.38 0.44 54.24
N GLU A 201 -11.84 -0.72 54.72
CA GLU A 201 -13.24 -1.19 54.50
C GLU A 201 -14.24 -0.49 55.46
N PRO A 202 -15.57 -0.63 55.24
CA PRO A 202 -16.29 -1.64 56.04
C PRO A 202 -17.48 -2.37 55.34
N LYS A 203 -17.42 -3.72 55.37
CA LYS A 203 -18.41 -4.71 55.87
C LYS A 203 -19.95 -4.62 55.64
N GLN A 204 -20.54 -5.83 55.72
CA GLN A 204 -21.97 -6.23 55.86
C GLN A 204 -22.85 -6.11 54.61
N SER A 205 -23.83 -6.99 54.35
CA SER A 205 -24.15 -8.38 54.77
C SER A 205 -25.26 -8.89 53.80
N LEU A 206 -25.64 -10.16 53.62
CA LEU A 206 -25.88 -11.29 54.54
C LEU A 206 -25.96 -12.60 53.68
N SER A 207 -26.46 -13.72 54.23
CA SER A 207 -26.37 -15.07 53.64
C SER A 207 -27.71 -15.77 53.34
N ALA A 208 -27.63 -16.78 52.45
CA ALA A 208 -28.33 -18.09 52.48
C ALA A 208 -29.63 -18.30 51.67
N ALA A 209 -29.83 -19.58 51.28
CA ALA A 209 -31.05 -20.25 50.81
C ALA A 209 -31.68 -19.75 49.47
N ALA A 210 -32.50 -20.53 48.75
CA ALA A 210 -32.58 -21.99 48.57
C ALA A 210 -33.46 -22.32 47.34
N ALA A 211 -33.08 -23.40 46.64
CA ALA A 211 -33.88 -24.53 46.12
C ALA A 211 -35.33 -24.38 45.59
N GLY A 212 -35.60 -25.15 44.52
CA GLY A 212 -36.94 -25.40 43.94
C GLY A 212 -37.34 -24.38 42.85
N GLY A 213 -38.15 -24.75 41.85
CA GLY A 213 -38.65 -26.09 41.50
C GLY A 213 -39.74 -26.02 40.42
N GLU A 214 -39.71 -26.95 39.46
CA GLU A 214 -40.77 -27.40 38.54
C GLU A 214 -41.96 -26.49 38.14
N ARG A 215 -42.26 -26.42 36.84
CA ARG A 215 -43.35 -27.26 36.26
C ARG A 215 -43.45 -27.22 34.73
N SER A 216 -43.95 -28.32 34.17
CA SER A 216 -44.43 -28.47 32.78
C SER A 216 -45.94 -28.13 32.72
N PRO A 217 -46.57 -27.97 31.54
CA PRO A 217 -46.95 -29.15 30.75
C PRO A 217 -46.72 -29.05 29.24
N TYR A 218 -46.62 -30.21 28.59
CA TYR A 218 -46.83 -30.39 27.15
C TYR A 218 -48.31 -30.20 26.76
N GLN A 219 -48.58 -29.78 25.53
CA GLN A 219 -49.50 -30.55 24.67
C GLN A 219 -49.24 -30.34 23.17
N THR A 220 -49.56 -31.37 22.38
CA THR A 220 -49.22 -31.53 20.95
C THR A 220 -50.45 -31.41 20.06
N VAL A 221 -50.33 -30.76 18.90
CA VAL A 221 -51.18 -31.04 17.71
C VAL A 221 -50.34 -30.95 16.44
N THR A 222 -50.41 -31.97 15.60
CA THR A 222 -50.19 -31.87 14.14
C THR A 222 -51.51 -32.23 13.45
N PRO A 223 -51.73 -31.76 12.21
CA PRO A 223 -51.61 -32.71 11.10
C PRO A 223 -50.95 -32.11 9.84
N THR A 224 -50.79 -32.94 8.81
CA THR A 224 -50.24 -32.58 7.50
C THR A 224 -51.37 -32.43 6.44
N PRO A 225 -51.17 -32.55 5.11
CA PRO A 225 -51.66 -31.56 4.15
C PRO A 225 -52.91 -32.02 3.39
N PRO A 226 -53.31 -31.25 2.35
CA PRO A 226 -53.68 -31.89 1.10
C PRO A 226 -52.91 -31.32 -0.11
N ALA A 227 -52.81 -32.14 -1.15
CA ALA A 227 -52.49 -31.70 -2.51
C ALA A 227 -53.60 -32.22 -3.44
N GLU A 228 -54.08 -31.38 -4.35
CA GLU A 228 -54.98 -31.81 -5.42
C GLU A 228 -54.83 -30.88 -6.64
N ALA A 229 -55.22 -31.36 -7.81
CA ALA A 229 -55.09 -30.66 -9.08
C ALA A 229 -56.23 -31.08 -10.02
N LEU A 230 -56.68 -30.19 -10.94
CA LEU A 230 -57.03 -30.53 -12.34
C LEU A 230 -57.57 -29.33 -13.16
N SER A 231 -56.95 -29.14 -14.34
CA SER A 231 -57.49 -28.68 -15.64
C SER A 231 -58.85 -27.95 -15.77
N LYS A 232 -58.84 -26.82 -16.50
CA LYS A 232 -59.56 -26.52 -17.78
C LYS A 232 -59.46 -25.00 -18.06
N SER A 233 -58.96 -24.44 -19.17
CA SER A 233 -59.03 -24.71 -20.63
C SER A 233 -60.22 -24.06 -21.37
N TYR A 234 -60.04 -22.80 -21.79
CA TYR A 234 -60.79 -22.14 -22.87
C TYR A 234 -59.90 -21.06 -23.54
N SER A 235 -60.37 -20.54 -24.68
CA SER A 235 -59.58 -20.54 -25.93
C SER A 235 -60.03 -19.46 -26.93
N ARG A 236 -59.13 -19.09 -27.86
CA ARG A 236 -59.44 -18.35 -29.12
C ARG A 236 -59.92 -16.88 -28.91
N ALA A 237 -59.87 -15.98 -29.91
CA ALA A 237 -59.36 -16.07 -31.29
C ALA A 237 -58.76 -14.72 -31.78
N GLU A 238 -58.08 -14.78 -32.93
CA GLU A 238 -57.48 -13.67 -33.68
C GLU A 238 -58.52 -12.75 -34.38
N ILE A 239 -58.10 -11.51 -34.68
CA ILE A 239 -58.54 -10.72 -35.85
C ILE A 239 -57.25 -10.18 -36.54
N SER A 240 -57.29 -9.88 -37.84
CA SER A 240 -56.11 -9.85 -38.73
C SER A 240 -56.12 -8.73 -39.79
N LEU A 241 -55.16 -8.76 -40.71
CA LEU A 241 -54.91 -7.87 -41.88
C LEU A 241 -54.23 -6.53 -41.54
N GLY A 242 -53.43 -5.87 -42.40
CA GLY A 242 -52.93 -6.10 -43.78
C GLY A 242 -52.41 -4.75 -44.31
N HIS A 243 -51.39 -4.52 -45.16
CA HIS A 243 -50.77 -5.21 -46.31
C HIS A 243 -49.31 -4.68 -46.52
N ARG A 244 -48.35 -5.38 -47.16
CA ARG A 244 -47.88 -5.30 -48.59
C ARG A 244 -47.71 -3.87 -49.18
N THR A 245 -46.70 -3.49 -49.99
CA THR A 245 -45.53 -4.18 -50.63
C THR A 245 -44.53 -3.18 -51.29
N ALA A 246 -43.26 -3.62 -51.50
CA ALA A 246 -42.26 -3.12 -52.49
C ALA A 246 -41.65 -1.69 -52.34
N GLY A 247 -40.44 -1.38 -52.83
CA GLY A 247 -39.36 -2.23 -53.39
C GLY A 247 -38.26 -1.46 -54.17
N TRP A 248 -37.12 -2.15 -54.45
CA TRP A 248 -36.00 -1.78 -55.37
C TRP A 248 -35.07 -0.60 -54.96
N SER A 249 -33.90 -0.35 -55.58
CA SER A 249 -32.74 -1.20 -55.97
C SER A 249 -31.57 -0.34 -56.55
N LEU A 250 -30.30 -0.80 -56.45
CA LEU A 250 -29.07 -0.25 -57.09
C LEU A 250 -28.66 1.23 -56.77
N ALA A 251 -27.49 1.76 -57.18
CA ALA A 251 -26.09 1.27 -57.05
C ALA A 251 -25.01 2.29 -57.54
N ALA A 252 -23.86 2.29 -56.86
CA ALA A 252 -22.48 2.44 -57.39
C ALA A 252 -21.93 3.78 -57.99
N HIS A 253 -20.60 3.77 -58.15
CA HIS A 253 -19.64 4.74 -58.75
C HIS A 253 -19.37 6.07 -58.00
N GLN A 254 -18.15 6.62 -57.79
CA GLN A 254 -16.71 6.28 -57.96
C GLN A 254 -15.93 7.35 -58.77
N SER A 255 -14.65 7.57 -58.38
CA SER A 255 -13.57 8.31 -59.08
C SER A 255 -13.59 9.86 -59.09
N SER A 256 -12.45 10.57 -59.31
CA SER A 256 -11.02 10.30 -59.02
C SER A 256 -10.09 11.51 -59.32
N CYS A 257 -9.00 11.64 -58.53
CA CYS A 257 -7.65 12.14 -58.85
C CYS A 257 -7.35 13.30 -59.84
N ARG A 258 -6.65 14.34 -59.34
CA ARG A 258 -5.35 14.95 -59.80
C ARG A 258 -5.12 16.28 -59.04
N MET A 259 -4.01 16.64 -58.36
CA MET A 259 -2.58 16.28 -58.26
C MET A 259 -1.61 17.17 -59.09
N LEU A 260 -0.43 17.48 -58.48
CA LEU A 260 0.76 18.23 -58.98
C LEU A 260 0.69 19.78 -58.85
N VAL A 261 1.70 20.62 -58.54
CA VAL A 261 3.15 20.64 -58.12
C VAL A 261 3.73 21.96 -58.74
N ASP A 262 4.72 22.75 -58.25
CA ASP A 262 6.03 22.51 -57.59
C ASP A 262 6.61 23.78 -56.87
N LYS A 263 7.73 23.63 -56.10
CA LYS A 263 8.88 24.57 -55.77
C LYS A 263 8.72 26.11 -55.58
N MET A 264 9.70 26.89 -55.04
CA MET A 264 10.62 26.81 -53.86
C MET A 264 11.45 28.14 -53.77
N PHE A 265 12.24 28.33 -52.68
CA PHE A 265 13.22 29.44 -52.41
C PHE A 265 12.64 30.86 -52.12
N SER A 266 13.29 31.77 -51.35
CA SER A 266 14.25 31.61 -50.22
C SER A 266 14.54 32.92 -49.44
N LEU A 267 15.27 32.77 -48.32
CA LEU A 267 16.16 33.76 -47.64
C LEU A 267 15.59 34.84 -46.69
N ARG A 268 16.49 35.31 -45.79
CA ARG A 268 16.33 36.25 -44.67
C ARG A 268 17.17 37.53 -44.92
N PRO A 269 17.05 38.64 -44.16
CA PRO A 269 17.73 38.77 -42.85
C PRO A 269 16.91 39.53 -41.77
N ALA A 270 17.54 39.97 -40.67
CA ALA A 270 16.91 40.63 -39.50
C ALA A 270 17.86 41.68 -38.85
N VAL A 271 17.47 42.28 -37.69
CA VAL A 271 18.32 42.66 -36.49
C VAL A 271 18.04 44.06 -35.82
N ARG A 272 17.52 44.02 -34.56
CA ARG A 272 17.71 44.91 -33.35
C ARG A 272 17.12 46.35 -33.19
N ARG A 273 16.54 46.57 -31.97
CA ARG A 273 16.54 47.75 -31.02
C ARG A 273 15.95 49.11 -31.52
N ALA A 274 15.12 49.90 -30.82
CA ALA A 274 14.84 50.26 -29.39
C ALA A 274 15.88 51.23 -28.75
N ILE A 275 15.58 52.21 -27.86
CA ILE A 275 14.49 52.47 -26.87
C ILE A 275 14.32 54.01 -26.60
N VAL A 276 13.42 54.47 -25.69
CA VAL A 276 13.40 55.73 -24.81
C VAL A 276 11.98 56.39 -24.65
N THR A 277 11.79 57.44 -23.80
CA THR A 277 10.59 57.66 -22.92
C THR A 277 10.02 59.10 -22.75
N ARG A 278 8.77 59.18 -22.20
CA ARG A 278 8.16 60.19 -21.24
C ARG A 278 7.48 61.54 -21.67
N SER A 279 6.13 61.57 -21.57
CA SER A 279 5.25 62.39 -20.66
C SER A 279 5.10 63.95 -20.71
N LEU A 280 3.85 64.50 -20.80
CA LEU A 280 3.15 65.37 -19.77
C LEU A 280 1.82 66.11 -20.21
N ARG A 281 0.79 66.12 -19.31
CA ARG A 281 -0.25 67.15 -18.91
C ARG A 281 -1.23 67.95 -19.84
N ALA A 282 -2.52 68.03 -19.42
CA ALA A 282 -3.43 69.23 -19.28
C ALA A 282 -4.68 68.87 -18.36
N VAL A 283 -5.32 69.59 -17.39
CA VAL A 283 -5.94 70.95 -17.08
C VAL A 283 -7.32 71.28 -17.76
N SER A 284 -8.40 71.87 -17.16
CA SER A 284 -8.71 72.56 -15.86
C SER A 284 -10.23 72.66 -15.44
N ALA A 285 -10.55 72.66 -14.12
CA ALA A 285 -11.53 73.53 -13.34
C ALA A 285 -13.07 73.59 -13.69
N PRO A 286 -14.00 74.35 -12.98
CA PRO A 286 -13.88 75.24 -11.77
C PRO A 286 -15.02 75.26 -10.66
N GLN A 287 -14.66 75.69 -9.43
CA GLN A 287 -15.31 76.68 -8.46
C GLN A 287 -16.81 76.63 -8.01
N ALA A 288 -17.28 77.19 -6.85
CA ALA A 288 -16.70 77.66 -5.54
C ALA A 288 -17.81 78.08 -4.48
N LEU A 289 -17.39 78.61 -3.30
CA LEU A 289 -18.13 79.19 -2.12
C LEU A 289 -18.58 78.18 -1.01
N SER A 290 -18.38 78.28 0.34
CA SER A 290 -18.06 79.30 1.39
C SER A 290 -19.29 79.62 2.30
N SER A 291 -19.32 79.68 3.66
CA SER A 291 -18.28 79.69 4.74
C SER A 291 -18.80 79.29 6.18
N ARG A 292 -17.85 79.10 7.14
CA ARG A 292 -17.89 79.38 8.63
C ARG A 292 -18.63 78.49 9.69
N THR A 293 -17.79 77.78 10.48
CA THR A 293 -17.71 77.67 11.99
C THR A 293 -18.76 76.92 12.89
N LEU A 294 -18.22 76.44 14.03
CA LEU A 294 -18.77 75.57 15.13
C LEU A 294 -19.59 76.35 16.20
N PRO A 295 -20.13 75.77 17.32
CA PRO A 295 -20.12 74.37 17.84
C PRO A 295 -21.50 73.81 18.33
N GLY A 296 -21.54 72.58 18.88
CA GLY A 296 -22.69 72.02 19.63
C GLY A 296 -22.55 70.54 20.01
N SER A 297 -23.24 70.05 21.06
CA SER A 297 -23.09 68.67 21.57
C SER A 297 -24.36 68.05 22.19
N VAL A 298 -24.38 66.71 22.28
CA VAL A 298 -25.34 65.81 22.99
C VAL A 298 -26.74 65.64 22.36
N GLY A 299 -27.29 64.40 22.39
CA GLY A 299 -28.65 64.06 21.94
C GLY A 299 -28.72 62.81 21.03
N CYS A 300 -28.33 61.62 21.48
CA CYS A 300 -29.19 60.64 22.19
C CYS A 300 -30.28 59.95 21.32
N LEU A 301 -29.97 58.73 20.88
CA LEU A 301 -30.86 57.57 20.61
C LEU A 301 -32.24 57.77 19.92
N ARG A 302 -32.35 57.23 18.70
CA ARG A 302 -33.38 56.23 18.36
C ARG A 302 -32.94 55.36 17.17
N ILE A 303 -33.10 54.03 17.29
CA ILE A 303 -32.77 53.04 16.25
C ILE A 303 -34.05 52.31 15.82
N ARG A 304 -34.38 52.41 14.52
CA ARG A 304 -35.24 51.58 13.65
C ARG A 304 -35.56 52.45 12.41
N SER A 305 -35.62 51.96 11.18
CA SER A 305 -35.47 50.57 10.66
C SER A 305 -35.11 50.59 9.17
N SER A 306 -35.06 49.41 8.53
CA SER A 306 -34.84 49.16 7.08
C SER A 306 -33.53 49.68 6.46
N LEU A 307 -32.55 48.76 6.33
CA LEU A 307 -31.48 48.82 5.32
C LEU A 307 -31.72 47.72 4.29
N SER A 308 -31.86 48.08 3.01
CA SER A 308 -31.89 47.13 1.90
C SER A 308 -30.45 46.74 1.51
N LEU A 309 -29.90 45.72 2.17
CA LEU A 309 -28.52 45.26 1.94
C LEU A 309 -28.45 44.21 0.82
N SER A 310 -28.52 44.67 -0.44
CA SER A 310 -28.14 43.87 -1.61
C SER A 310 -26.61 43.77 -1.74
N GLN A 311 -25.95 43.18 -0.73
CA GLN A 311 -24.53 42.79 -0.83
C GLN A 311 -24.42 41.39 -1.44
N SER A 312 -23.91 41.31 -2.67
CA SER A 312 -23.41 40.05 -3.21
C SER A 312 -22.18 39.61 -2.41
N ARG A 313 -22.35 38.66 -1.47
CA ARG A 313 -21.19 38.00 -0.84
C ARG A 313 -20.36 37.33 -1.94
N GLN A 314 -19.11 37.77 -2.09
CA GLN A 314 -18.14 37.03 -2.86
C GLN A 314 -17.86 35.72 -2.12
N TYR A 315 -18.27 34.60 -2.70
CA TYR A 315 -17.88 33.28 -2.20
C TYR A 315 -16.35 33.15 -2.25
N SER A 316 -15.79 32.48 -1.25
CA SER A 316 -14.36 32.38 -1.00
C SER A 316 -13.58 31.89 -2.22
N ARG A 317 -12.36 32.40 -2.41
CA ARG A 317 -11.40 31.79 -3.33
C ARG A 317 -11.14 30.35 -2.88
N SER A 318 -11.04 29.43 -3.84
CA SER A 318 -10.55 28.07 -3.62
C SER A 318 -9.18 28.10 -2.94
N ALA A 319 -9.02 27.29 -1.89
CA ALA A 319 -7.70 26.97 -1.34
C ALA A 319 -6.83 26.24 -2.38
N ASP A 320 -5.51 26.28 -2.21
CA ASP A 320 -4.56 25.69 -3.15
C ASP A 320 -4.59 24.14 -3.08
N PRO A 321 -4.99 23.42 -4.16
CA PRO A 321 -5.14 21.96 -4.13
C PRO A 321 -3.85 21.20 -3.79
N GLN A 322 -2.68 21.80 -4.08
CA GLN A 322 -1.39 21.14 -3.90
C GLN A 322 -1.05 20.88 -2.42
N LEU A 323 -1.61 21.65 -1.49
CA LEU A 323 -1.40 21.48 -0.05
C LEU A 323 -2.24 20.32 0.53
N SER A 324 -3.51 20.18 0.12
CA SER A 324 -4.42 19.13 0.63
C SER A 324 -4.04 17.72 0.17
N THR A 325 -3.50 17.60 -1.06
CA THR A 325 -3.09 16.31 -1.61
C THR A 325 -1.97 15.68 -0.77
N ARG A 326 -1.01 16.49 -0.29
CA ARG A 326 0.14 16.01 0.47
C ARG A 326 -0.21 15.58 1.90
N SER A 327 -1.10 16.30 2.59
CA SER A 327 -1.57 15.90 3.91
C SER A 327 -2.39 14.61 3.84
N THR A 328 -3.30 14.50 2.87
CA THR A 328 -4.12 13.29 2.67
C THR A 328 -3.25 12.07 2.37
N VAL A 329 -2.24 12.19 1.48
CA VAL A 329 -1.27 11.11 1.27
C VAL A 329 -0.56 10.74 2.58
N VAL A 330 0.02 11.70 3.32
CA VAL A 330 0.74 11.43 4.57
C VAL A 330 -0.14 10.74 5.62
N GLN A 331 -1.38 11.21 5.80
CA GLN A 331 -2.35 10.65 6.74
C GLN A 331 -2.75 9.21 6.39
N LEU A 332 -2.76 8.89 5.09
CA LEU A 332 -2.97 7.52 4.63
C LEU A 332 -1.78 6.64 5.02
N LEU A 333 -0.54 7.14 4.80
CA LEU A 333 0.68 6.37 5.08
C LEU A 333 0.80 6.03 6.57
N SER A 334 0.34 6.91 7.47
CA SER A 334 0.37 6.68 8.92
C SER A 334 -0.67 5.66 9.42
N ASN A 335 -1.67 5.34 8.60
CA ASN A 335 -2.75 4.42 8.98
C ASN A 335 -2.57 3.00 8.42
N ILE A 336 -1.56 2.78 7.59
CA ILE A 336 -1.23 1.49 6.97
C ILE A 336 -0.04 0.88 7.71
N GLY A 337 -0.24 -0.31 8.27
CA GLY A 337 0.76 -1.09 8.99
C GLY A 337 1.19 -2.39 8.29
N SER A 338 0.58 -2.80 7.18
CA SER A 338 1.04 -3.97 6.42
C SER A 338 0.68 -3.98 4.91
N LYS A 339 1.39 -4.83 4.16
CA LYS A 339 1.08 -5.16 2.74
C LYS A 339 -0.35 -5.67 2.52
N ARG A 340 -0.92 -6.45 3.45
CA ARG A 340 -2.31 -6.98 3.38
C ARG A 340 -3.31 -5.84 3.39
N GLU A 341 -3.12 -4.88 4.30
CA GLU A 341 -3.95 -3.68 4.42
C GLU A 341 -3.91 -2.82 3.15
N VAL A 342 -2.75 -2.70 2.45
CA VAL A 342 -2.73 -1.94 1.19
C VAL A 342 -3.43 -2.69 0.05
N GLN A 343 -3.32 -4.01 -0.04
CA GLN A 343 -4.07 -4.78 -1.04
C GLN A 343 -5.58 -4.71 -0.78
N GLN A 344 -5.99 -4.72 0.49
CA GLN A 344 -7.37 -4.50 0.91
C GLN A 344 -7.85 -3.09 0.55
N TYR A 345 -7.10 -2.05 0.92
CA TYR A 345 -7.33 -0.67 0.51
C TYR A 345 -7.55 -0.59 -1.01
N LEU A 346 -6.59 -1.04 -1.81
CA LEU A 346 -6.64 -0.99 -3.27
C LEU A 346 -7.84 -1.74 -3.86
N SER A 347 -8.23 -2.87 -3.26
CA SER A 347 -9.41 -3.63 -3.70
C SER A 347 -10.69 -2.79 -3.62
N HIS A 348 -10.88 -2.06 -2.53
CA HIS A 348 -12.03 -1.16 -2.30
C HIS A 348 -12.00 0.09 -3.19
N PHE A 349 -10.85 0.45 -3.77
CA PHE A 349 -10.73 1.52 -4.79
C PHE A 349 -10.81 1.02 -6.23
N THR A 350 -10.74 -0.29 -6.46
CA THR A 350 -10.90 -0.89 -7.79
C THR A 350 -12.28 -1.49 -8.03
N SER A 351 -13.03 -1.75 -6.96
CA SER A 351 -14.30 -2.46 -7.02
C SER A 351 -15.46 -1.55 -6.61
N VAL A 352 -16.52 -1.57 -7.42
CA VAL A 352 -17.81 -0.90 -7.22
C VAL A 352 -17.81 0.63 -7.44
N SER A 353 -18.98 1.16 -7.79
CA SER A 353 -19.26 2.59 -7.92
C SER A 353 -19.22 3.32 -6.59
N SER A 354 -18.90 4.61 -6.63
CA SER A 354 -18.79 5.50 -5.46
C SER A 354 -20.02 5.56 -4.55
N GLN A 355 -21.21 5.22 -5.08
CA GLN A 355 -22.49 5.24 -4.38
C GLN A 355 -22.68 4.12 -3.33
N GLN A 356 -21.90 3.03 -3.39
CA GLN A 356 -22.08 1.86 -2.50
C GLN A 356 -20.92 1.65 -1.50
N PHE A 357 -20.04 2.65 -1.32
CA PHE A 357 -18.87 2.49 -0.46
C PHE A 357 -19.23 2.25 1.02
N ALA A 358 -19.85 3.23 1.69
CA ALA A 358 -20.16 3.13 3.11
C ALA A 358 -21.39 3.97 3.53
N VAL A 359 -22.12 3.46 4.53
CA VAL A 359 -23.09 4.23 5.32
C VAL A 359 -22.50 4.48 6.71
N ILE A 360 -22.45 5.74 7.15
CA ILE A 360 -21.84 6.14 8.43
C ILE A 360 -22.90 6.79 9.32
N LYS A 361 -23.24 6.14 10.44
CA LYS A 361 -24.10 6.67 11.49
C LYS A 361 -23.26 7.44 12.51
N VAL A 362 -23.59 8.72 12.69
CA VAL A 362 -22.97 9.63 13.67
C VAL A 362 -23.90 9.80 14.88
N GLY A 363 -23.40 9.52 16.08
CA GLY A 363 -24.11 9.83 17.34
C GLY A 363 -23.94 11.29 17.75
N GLY A 364 -24.95 11.88 18.41
CA GLY A 364 -24.98 13.33 18.67
C GLY A 364 -23.81 13.88 19.49
N ALA A 365 -23.33 13.13 20.49
CA ALA A 365 -22.14 13.50 21.26
C ALA A 365 -20.88 13.64 20.38
N ILE A 366 -20.77 12.89 19.29
CA ILE A 366 -19.67 13.02 18.32
C ILE A 366 -19.66 14.41 17.66
N LEU A 367 -20.84 14.99 17.41
CA LEU A 367 -20.98 16.36 16.86
C LEU A 367 -20.70 17.44 17.91
N THR A 368 -20.86 17.14 19.20
CA THR A 368 -20.48 18.05 20.29
C THR A 368 -18.97 18.03 20.52
N ASP A 369 -18.42 16.84 20.79
CA ASP A 369 -17.13 16.67 21.47
C ASP A 369 -15.99 16.24 20.52
N HIS A 370 -16.31 15.73 19.33
CA HIS A 370 -15.36 15.13 18.39
C HIS A 370 -15.53 15.63 16.94
N LEU A 371 -16.17 16.79 16.75
CA LEU A 371 -16.54 17.33 15.42
C LEU A 371 -15.34 17.51 14.49
N GLN A 372 -14.22 18.05 14.99
CA GLN A 372 -12.98 18.23 14.21
C GLN A 372 -12.39 16.88 13.77
N THR A 373 -12.40 15.89 14.67
CA THR A 373 -11.92 14.53 14.41
C THR A 373 -12.77 13.83 13.34
N LEU A 374 -14.09 13.91 13.48
CA LEU A 374 -15.05 13.41 12.50
C LEU A 374 -14.85 14.08 11.13
N SER A 375 -14.77 15.41 11.11
CA SER A 375 -14.71 16.19 9.86
C SER A 375 -13.39 15.97 9.14
N SER A 376 -12.26 15.88 9.86
CA SER A 376 -10.97 15.46 9.30
C SER A 376 -11.03 14.04 8.73
N ALA A 377 -11.69 13.11 9.42
CA ALA A 377 -11.82 11.73 8.97
C ALA A 377 -12.69 11.58 7.71
N LEU A 378 -13.79 12.34 7.61
CA LEU A 378 -14.65 12.43 6.42
C LEU A 378 -13.97 13.20 5.26
N ALA A 379 -13.22 14.26 5.56
CA ALA A 379 -12.50 15.05 4.56
C ALA A 379 -11.46 14.20 3.82
N PHE A 380 -10.69 13.42 4.57
CA PHE A 380 -9.79 12.42 4.01
C PHE A 380 -10.49 11.48 3.03
N LEU A 381 -11.66 10.94 3.39
CA LEU A 381 -12.42 10.04 2.53
C LEU A 381 -12.87 10.73 1.22
N ASN A 382 -13.29 11.99 1.29
CA ASN A 382 -13.62 12.75 0.08
C ASN A 382 -12.39 13.06 -0.79
N HIS A 383 -11.25 13.43 -0.17
CA HIS A 383 -10.02 13.74 -0.89
C HIS A 383 -9.40 12.54 -1.62
N VAL A 384 -9.58 11.31 -1.10
CA VAL A 384 -9.18 10.08 -1.82
C VAL A 384 -10.18 9.67 -2.91
N GLY A 385 -11.37 10.30 -2.98
CA GLY A 385 -12.39 10.03 -4.00
C GLY A 385 -13.55 9.14 -3.55
N LEU A 386 -13.75 8.94 -2.24
CA LEU A 386 -14.84 8.16 -1.67
C LEU A 386 -15.96 9.05 -1.13
N TYR A 387 -17.20 8.55 -1.23
CA TYR A 387 -18.40 9.31 -0.91
C TYR A 387 -19.28 8.56 0.11
N PRO A 388 -18.84 8.44 1.37
CA PRO A 388 -19.67 7.85 2.42
C PRO A 388 -20.98 8.64 2.61
N VAL A 389 -22.08 7.91 2.78
CA VAL A 389 -23.39 8.50 3.10
C VAL A 389 -23.50 8.64 4.61
N VAL A 390 -23.51 9.89 5.09
CA VAL A 390 -23.48 10.18 6.52
C VAL A 390 -24.90 10.44 7.01
N VAL A 391 -25.35 9.75 8.06
CA VAL A 391 -26.62 10.02 8.74
C VAL A 391 -26.37 10.32 10.22
N HIS A 392 -26.95 11.41 10.74
CA HIS A 392 -26.68 11.85 12.12
C HIS A 392 -27.93 11.92 13.00
N GLY A 393 -27.70 11.77 14.31
CA GLY A 393 -28.67 11.95 15.39
C GLY A 393 -28.23 13.04 16.36
N ALA A 394 -29.14 13.86 16.91
CA ALA A 394 -28.82 14.92 17.88
C ALA A 394 -29.37 14.65 19.31
N GLY A 395 -29.40 13.38 19.72
CA GLY A 395 -30.12 12.91 20.92
C GLY A 395 -29.73 13.57 22.26
N PRO A 396 -28.44 13.62 22.64
CA PRO A 396 -28.00 14.25 23.90
C PRO A 396 -28.26 15.75 23.94
N GLN A 397 -28.00 16.45 22.83
CA GLN A 397 -28.30 17.89 22.70
C GLN A 397 -29.80 18.17 22.86
N LEU A 398 -30.66 17.30 22.29
CA LEU A 398 -32.10 17.43 22.40
C LEU A 398 -32.61 17.26 23.84
N ASN A 399 -32.06 16.31 24.61
CA ASN A 399 -32.38 16.19 26.04
C ASN A 399 -32.09 17.50 26.77
N LYS A 400 -30.86 18.01 26.64
CA LYS A 400 -30.44 19.23 27.32
C LYS A 400 -31.29 20.44 26.96
N ILE A 401 -31.62 20.64 25.67
CA ILE A 401 -32.44 21.79 25.24
C ILE A 401 -33.89 21.68 25.74
N LEU A 402 -34.42 20.46 25.91
CA LEU A 402 -35.74 20.25 26.52
C LEU A 402 -35.69 20.52 28.04
N GLU A 403 -34.65 20.03 28.73
CA GLU A 403 -34.39 20.29 30.16
C GLU A 403 -34.20 21.79 30.44
N ASP A 404 -33.38 22.49 29.65
CA ASP A 404 -33.18 23.96 29.70
C ASP A 404 -34.49 24.73 29.40
N ALA A 405 -35.44 24.12 28.67
CA ALA A 405 -36.78 24.66 28.40
C ALA A 405 -37.86 24.24 29.42
N GLY A 406 -37.49 23.49 30.47
CA GLY A 406 -38.43 23.01 31.50
C GLY A 406 -39.35 21.87 31.05
N VAL A 407 -38.96 21.10 30.03
CA VAL A 407 -39.71 19.96 29.46
C VAL A 407 -38.92 18.68 29.73
N GLU A 408 -39.40 17.84 30.65
CA GLU A 408 -38.75 16.56 30.94
C GLU A 408 -38.82 15.60 29.72
N PRO A 409 -37.70 15.01 29.27
CA PRO A 409 -37.70 14.04 28.18
C PRO A 409 -38.47 12.74 28.50
N HIS A 410 -39.71 12.63 28.02
CA HIS A 410 -40.50 11.40 28.18
C HIS A 410 -40.04 10.27 27.22
N PHE A 411 -39.70 9.12 27.79
CA PHE A 411 -39.33 7.90 27.06
C PHE A 411 -40.25 6.74 27.43
N GLU A 412 -40.70 5.99 26.43
CA GLU A 412 -41.56 4.81 26.58
C GLU A 412 -41.01 3.71 25.67
N ASP A 413 -40.80 2.51 26.20
CA ASP A 413 -40.07 1.40 25.52
C ASP A 413 -38.69 1.81 24.95
N GLY A 414 -38.04 2.82 25.54
CA GLY A 414 -36.78 3.40 25.06
C GLY A 414 -36.92 4.39 23.90
N ILE A 415 -38.14 4.62 23.41
CA ILE A 415 -38.48 5.55 22.32
C ILE A 415 -38.91 6.90 22.94
N ARG A 416 -38.41 8.01 22.39
CA ARG A 416 -38.82 9.35 22.82
C ARG A 416 -40.22 9.68 22.32
N VAL A 417 -41.20 9.79 23.23
CA VAL A 417 -42.54 10.29 22.88
C VAL A 417 -42.41 11.74 22.42
N THR A 418 -42.79 12.02 21.17
CA THR A 418 -42.46 13.29 20.50
C THR A 418 -43.73 14.06 20.15
N ASP A 419 -44.08 15.08 20.93
CA ASP A 419 -45.20 15.98 20.62
C ASP A 419 -44.82 17.07 19.60
N GLY A 420 -45.79 17.90 19.18
CA GLY A 420 -45.54 18.98 18.22
C GLY A 420 -44.53 20.03 18.69
N LYS A 421 -44.47 20.34 19.99
CA LYS A 421 -43.48 21.27 20.55
C LYS A 421 -42.08 20.65 20.55
N THR A 422 -41.98 19.41 21.02
CA THR A 422 -40.74 18.61 21.04
C THR A 422 -40.19 18.43 19.63
N LEU A 423 -41.05 18.15 18.64
CA LEU A 423 -40.66 18.03 17.23
C LEU A 423 -40.15 19.37 16.66
N ALA A 424 -40.76 20.50 17.01
CA ALA A 424 -40.28 21.81 16.55
C ALA A 424 -38.87 22.13 17.07
N VAL A 425 -38.61 21.83 18.35
CA VAL A 425 -37.27 21.95 18.97
C VAL A 425 -36.28 20.97 18.31
N ALA A 426 -36.67 19.71 18.17
CA ALA A 426 -35.84 18.67 17.55
C ALA A 426 -35.48 19.02 16.10
N ARG A 427 -36.46 19.39 15.27
CA ARG A 427 -36.26 19.77 13.86
C ARG A 427 -35.29 20.94 13.75
N LYS A 428 -35.43 21.97 14.60
CA LYS A 428 -34.50 23.11 14.63
C LYS A 428 -33.07 22.64 14.90
N LEU A 429 -32.87 21.89 15.98
CA LEU A 429 -31.57 21.34 16.37
C LEU A 429 -30.96 20.42 15.29
N PHE A 430 -31.76 19.54 14.68
CA PHE A 430 -31.31 18.67 13.60
C PHE A 430 -30.80 19.45 12.39
N LEU A 431 -31.45 20.56 12.04
CA LEU A 431 -31.01 21.45 10.96
C LEU A 431 -29.73 22.21 11.35
N GLU A 432 -29.64 22.72 12.58
CA GLU A 432 -28.45 23.43 13.09
C GLU A 432 -27.21 22.52 13.13
N GLU A 433 -27.32 21.30 13.65
CA GLU A 433 -26.21 20.33 13.69
C GLU A 433 -25.88 19.74 12.30
N ASN A 434 -26.85 19.63 11.39
CA ASN A 434 -26.60 19.26 9.99
C ASN A 434 -25.77 20.33 9.27
N LEU A 435 -26.17 21.60 9.39
CA LEU A 435 -25.45 22.71 8.77
C LEU A 435 -24.07 22.89 9.40
N ARG A 436 -23.94 22.76 10.73
CA ARG A 436 -22.65 22.85 11.44
C ARG A 436 -21.62 21.82 10.96
N LEU A 437 -22.04 20.57 10.69
CA LEU A 437 -21.15 19.56 10.11
C LEU A 437 -20.81 19.88 8.64
N VAL A 438 -21.75 20.41 7.86
CA VAL A 438 -21.51 20.84 6.47
C VAL A 438 -20.53 22.03 6.43
N GLU A 439 -20.69 23.05 7.28
CA GLU A 439 -19.81 24.22 7.35
C GLU A 439 -18.39 23.85 7.78
N GLU A 440 -18.22 22.96 8.77
CA GLU A 440 -16.91 22.44 9.18
C GLU A 440 -16.22 21.69 8.01
N LEU A 441 -16.96 20.85 7.28
CA LEU A 441 -16.46 20.14 6.10
C LEU A 441 -16.08 21.10 4.95
N GLU A 442 -16.93 22.07 4.62
CA GLU A 442 -16.61 23.10 3.60
C GLU A 442 -15.39 23.94 3.99
N SER A 443 -15.18 24.21 5.28
CA SER A 443 -13.97 24.90 5.78
C SER A 443 -12.68 24.11 5.52
N MET A 444 -12.77 22.78 5.47
CA MET A 444 -11.66 21.87 5.13
C MET A 444 -11.47 21.67 3.62
N GLY A 445 -12.30 22.33 2.79
CA GLY A 445 -12.28 22.20 1.33
C GLY A 445 -13.15 21.06 0.77
N VAL A 446 -13.88 20.35 1.64
CA VAL A 446 -14.76 19.24 1.27
C VAL A 446 -16.07 19.78 0.74
N ARG A 447 -16.53 19.27 -0.40
CA ARG A 447 -17.88 19.60 -0.89
C ARG A 447 -18.88 18.70 -0.18
N ALA A 448 -19.60 19.23 0.80
CA ALA A 448 -20.71 18.54 1.45
C ALA A 448 -22.07 19.03 0.90
N ARG A 449 -23.11 18.21 1.00
CA ARG A 449 -24.50 18.60 0.69
C ARG A 449 -25.41 18.26 1.88
N PRO A 450 -26.09 19.26 2.49
CA PRO A 450 -27.13 19.00 3.49
C PRO A 450 -28.34 18.35 2.81
N ILE A 451 -28.80 17.22 3.35
CA ILE A 451 -30.01 16.51 2.90
C ILE A 451 -30.93 16.32 4.11
N THR A 452 -31.81 17.29 4.34
CA THR A 452 -32.57 17.44 5.58
C THR A 452 -34.01 16.93 5.51
N THR A 453 -34.49 16.60 4.31
CA THR A 453 -35.84 16.11 3.98
C THR A 453 -35.79 15.24 2.71
N GLY A 454 -36.88 14.53 2.41
CA GLY A 454 -37.13 13.88 1.11
C GLY A 454 -36.39 12.56 0.84
N VAL A 455 -35.62 12.03 1.80
CA VAL A 455 -34.98 10.69 1.71
C VAL A 455 -35.84 9.62 2.39
N PHE A 456 -36.24 9.82 3.64
CA PHE A 456 -36.97 8.82 4.42
C PHE A 456 -38.48 9.08 4.38
N SER A 457 -39.26 8.13 3.85
CA SER A 457 -40.72 8.15 3.94
C SER A 457 -41.19 7.22 5.05
N ALA A 458 -42.07 7.70 5.92
CA ALA A 458 -42.48 6.98 7.13
C ALA A 458 -43.96 7.19 7.47
N ASP A 459 -44.60 6.12 7.96
CA ASP A 459 -45.89 6.23 8.66
C ASP A 459 -45.65 6.51 10.15
N TYR A 460 -46.72 6.84 10.88
CA TYR A 460 -46.69 6.87 12.34
C TYR A 460 -46.38 5.47 12.90
N LEU A 461 -45.41 5.37 13.82
CA LEU A 461 -45.09 4.10 14.51
C LEU A 461 -46.24 3.67 15.43
N ASP A 462 -46.69 4.60 16.27
CA ASP A 462 -47.95 4.59 17.01
C ASP A 462 -48.28 6.05 17.32
N LYS A 463 -49.43 6.52 16.83
CA LYS A 463 -49.83 7.93 16.91
C LYS A 463 -50.44 8.30 18.25
N GLU A 464 -51.01 7.34 18.97
CA GLU A 464 -51.62 7.57 20.29
C GLU A 464 -50.54 7.50 21.37
N LYS A 465 -49.65 6.51 21.27
CA LYS A 465 -48.54 6.28 22.22
C LYS A 465 -47.36 7.22 21.99
N TYR A 466 -46.68 7.13 20.84
CA TYR A 466 -45.43 7.85 20.59
C TYR A 466 -45.61 9.23 19.92
N LYS A 467 -46.83 9.55 19.46
CA LYS A 467 -47.21 10.83 18.81
C LYS A 467 -46.52 11.02 17.45
N LEU A 468 -45.59 11.97 17.31
CA LEU A 468 -44.94 12.32 16.02
C LEU A 468 -43.64 11.53 15.80
N VAL A 469 -43.70 10.21 16.03
CA VAL A 469 -42.59 9.27 15.81
C VAL A 469 -42.91 8.37 14.62
N GLY A 470 -41.94 8.22 13.73
CA GLY A 470 -42.11 7.53 12.46
C GLY A 470 -41.51 6.12 12.40
N LYS A 471 -42.15 5.24 11.64
CA LYS A 471 -41.60 3.99 11.14
C LYS A 471 -41.28 4.16 9.65
N ILE A 472 -40.01 4.05 9.28
CA ILE A 472 -39.58 4.16 7.87
C ILE A 472 -40.16 2.98 7.08
N ASN A 473 -40.77 3.29 5.94
CA ASN A 473 -41.33 2.33 4.99
C ASN A 473 -40.62 2.36 3.63
N HIS A 474 -39.99 3.50 3.28
CA HIS A 474 -39.29 3.66 2.00
C HIS A 474 -38.11 4.64 2.12
N VAL A 475 -37.07 4.41 1.31
CA VAL A 475 -35.87 5.26 1.21
C VAL A 475 -35.67 5.70 -0.24
N ASN A 476 -35.92 6.97 -0.52
CA ASN A 476 -35.70 7.61 -1.81
C ASN A 476 -34.19 7.89 -2.00
N LYS A 477 -33.57 7.18 -2.94
CA LYS A 477 -32.13 7.28 -3.20
C LYS A 477 -31.72 8.53 -3.99
N ARG A 478 -32.62 9.11 -4.80
CA ARG A 478 -32.30 10.17 -5.77
C ARG A 478 -31.55 11.39 -5.19
N PRO A 479 -31.87 11.91 -3.98
CA PRO A 479 -31.12 13.03 -3.40
C PRO A 479 -29.67 12.68 -3.06
N ILE A 480 -29.42 11.41 -2.73
CA ILE A 480 -28.11 10.86 -2.37
C ILE A 480 -27.29 10.61 -3.64
N GLU A 481 -27.89 9.92 -4.61
CA GLU A 481 -27.30 9.64 -5.93
C GLU A 481 -26.85 10.95 -6.61
N ALA A 482 -27.75 11.94 -6.70
CA ALA A 482 -27.47 13.25 -7.27
C ALA A 482 -26.54 14.15 -6.42
N ALA A 483 -26.20 13.77 -5.19
CA ALA A 483 -25.14 14.40 -4.40
C ALA A 483 -23.77 13.80 -4.76
N ILE A 484 -23.69 12.47 -4.81
CA ILE A 484 -22.46 11.74 -5.13
C ILE A 484 -22.03 11.99 -6.58
N GLU A 485 -22.97 11.98 -7.54
CA GLU A 485 -22.74 12.36 -8.95
C GLU A 485 -22.25 13.81 -9.10
N ALA A 486 -22.68 14.71 -8.21
CA ALA A 486 -22.23 16.09 -8.20
C ALA A 486 -20.86 16.27 -7.52
N GLY A 487 -20.22 15.21 -7.03
CA GLY A 487 -18.98 15.25 -6.26
C GLY A 487 -19.16 15.86 -4.87
N CYS A 488 -20.27 15.56 -4.19
CA CYS A 488 -20.57 16.02 -2.82
C CYS A 488 -20.77 14.85 -1.85
N LEU A 489 -20.30 14.99 -0.60
CA LEU A 489 -20.70 14.12 0.51
C LEU A 489 -22.16 14.39 0.92
N PRO A 490 -23.07 13.40 0.86
CA PRO A 490 -24.45 13.57 1.33
C PRO A 490 -24.53 13.45 2.87
N ILE A 491 -24.98 14.51 3.53
CA ILE A 491 -25.09 14.62 4.99
C ILE A 491 -26.58 14.67 5.40
N LEU A 492 -27.09 13.55 5.93
CA LEU A 492 -28.50 13.31 6.22
C LEU A 492 -28.85 13.53 7.71
N THR A 493 -30.05 14.04 7.96
CA THR A 493 -30.71 14.01 9.28
C THR A 493 -31.59 12.77 9.44
N SER A 494 -31.70 12.20 10.64
CA SER A 494 -32.62 11.07 10.94
C SER A 494 -34.11 11.47 11.07
N MET A 495 -34.59 12.39 10.22
CA MET A 495 -36.00 12.79 10.12
C MET A 495 -36.64 12.12 8.91
N ALA A 496 -37.92 11.78 9.02
CA ALA A 496 -38.70 11.20 7.93
C ALA A 496 -39.99 11.98 7.70
N GLU A 497 -40.67 11.75 6.57
CA GLU A 497 -41.91 12.45 6.19
C GLU A 497 -43.03 11.45 5.84
N THR A 498 -44.26 11.77 6.22
CA THR A 498 -45.45 11.07 5.71
C THR A 498 -45.73 11.44 4.24
N PRO A 499 -46.58 10.70 3.50
CA PRO A 499 -46.97 11.08 2.14
C PRO A 499 -47.60 12.47 2.01
N GLU A 500 -48.17 13.01 3.09
CA GLU A 500 -48.75 14.36 3.18
C GLU A 500 -47.73 15.45 3.58
N GLY A 501 -46.45 15.09 3.78
CA GLY A 501 -45.37 16.00 4.15
C GLY A 501 -45.26 16.31 5.66
N GLN A 502 -45.92 15.56 6.53
CA GLN A 502 -45.72 15.71 7.98
C GLN A 502 -44.37 15.10 8.39
N VAL A 503 -43.46 15.92 8.90
CA VAL A 503 -42.17 15.46 9.45
C VAL A 503 -42.41 14.61 10.72
N LEU A 504 -41.72 13.49 10.85
CA LEU A 504 -41.73 12.59 11.99
C LEU A 504 -40.29 12.38 12.51
N ASN A 505 -40.16 12.20 13.83
CA ASN A 505 -38.90 11.86 14.49
C ASN A 505 -38.62 10.35 14.33
N VAL A 506 -37.39 9.98 13.97
CA VAL A 506 -36.98 8.57 13.82
C VAL A 506 -35.63 8.33 14.52
N ASN A 507 -35.45 7.14 15.09
CA ASN A 507 -34.17 6.72 15.67
C ASN A 507 -33.08 6.66 14.58
N ALA A 508 -31.98 7.38 14.77
CA ALA A 508 -30.85 7.41 13.84
C ALA A 508 -30.20 6.04 13.59
N ASP A 509 -30.25 5.11 14.56
CA ASP A 509 -29.74 3.75 14.36
C ASP A 509 -30.64 2.92 13.42
N VAL A 510 -31.97 3.13 13.47
CA VAL A 510 -32.95 2.54 12.54
C VAL A 510 -32.85 3.18 11.17
N ALA A 511 -32.73 4.52 11.10
CA ALA A 511 -32.55 5.24 9.84
C ALA A 511 -31.26 4.81 9.11
N ALA A 512 -30.17 4.55 9.84
CA ALA A 512 -28.95 3.96 9.28
C ALA A 512 -29.15 2.53 8.78
N GLY A 513 -29.93 1.70 9.49
CA GLY A 513 -30.30 0.35 9.06
C GLY A 513 -31.07 0.35 7.75
N GLU A 514 -32.17 1.08 7.67
CA GLU A 514 -33.00 1.14 6.44
C GLU A 514 -32.26 1.79 5.27
N LEU A 515 -31.41 2.78 5.52
CA LEU A 515 -30.50 3.36 4.52
C LEU A 515 -29.49 2.32 4.00
N ALA A 516 -28.94 1.48 4.87
CA ALA A 516 -28.04 0.40 4.48
C ALA A 516 -28.77 -0.72 3.72
N ARG A 517 -30.00 -1.09 4.09
CA ARG A 517 -30.85 -2.01 3.32
C ARG A 517 -31.10 -1.49 1.90
N ALA A 518 -31.39 -0.20 1.78
CA ALA A 518 -31.66 0.43 0.49
C ALA A 518 -30.42 0.52 -0.41
N LEU A 519 -29.27 0.95 0.14
CA LEU A 519 -28.04 1.18 -0.65
C LEU A 519 -27.15 -0.07 -0.84
N GLN A 520 -27.28 -1.06 0.04
CA GLN A 520 -26.45 -2.28 0.10
C GLN A 520 -24.94 -1.98 0.10
N PRO A 521 -24.42 -1.20 1.08
CA PRO A 521 -23.02 -0.79 1.12
C PRO A 521 -22.08 -1.92 1.56
N LEU A 522 -20.78 -1.79 1.22
CA LEU A 522 -19.74 -2.70 1.70
C LEU A 522 -19.45 -2.55 3.20
N LYS A 523 -19.46 -1.30 3.70
CA LYS A 523 -19.20 -0.96 5.11
C LYS A 523 -20.37 -0.18 5.72
N ILE A 524 -20.77 -0.54 6.94
CA ILE A 524 -21.77 0.16 7.73
C ILE A 524 -21.12 0.53 9.06
N VAL A 525 -20.94 1.83 9.33
CA VAL A 525 -20.13 2.28 10.46
C VAL A 525 -20.99 3.02 11.49
N TYR A 526 -20.94 2.57 12.74
CA TYR A 526 -21.59 3.22 13.88
C TYR A 526 -20.52 3.90 14.75
N LEU A 527 -20.47 5.23 14.72
CA LEU A 527 -19.50 6.00 15.51
C LEU A 527 -19.95 6.16 16.96
N ALA A 528 -19.08 5.82 17.90
CA ALA A 528 -19.31 5.87 19.34
C ALA A 528 -18.02 6.22 20.12
N GLU A 529 -18.15 7.02 21.18
CA GLU A 529 -17.04 7.47 22.05
C GLU A 529 -16.14 6.33 22.55
N LYS A 530 -16.74 5.18 22.91
CA LYS A 530 -16.02 4.04 23.49
C LYS A 530 -15.22 3.22 22.48
N GLY A 531 -15.38 3.46 21.18
CA GLY A 531 -14.57 2.81 20.15
C GLY A 531 -14.75 1.30 19.98
N GLY A 532 -15.85 0.70 20.46
CA GLY A 532 -16.12 -0.72 20.26
C GLY A 532 -17.06 -1.34 21.30
N LEU A 533 -17.17 -2.67 21.23
CA LEU A 533 -17.73 -3.55 22.25
C LEU A 533 -16.60 -4.16 23.09
N PHE A 534 -16.91 -4.46 24.35
CA PHE A 534 -15.95 -4.98 25.32
C PHE A 534 -16.50 -6.25 25.96
N ASN A 535 -15.62 -7.21 26.19
CA ASN A 535 -15.89 -8.38 27.01
C ASN A 535 -16.19 -7.91 28.45
N GLY A 536 -17.36 -8.27 28.97
CA GLY A 536 -17.81 -7.85 30.29
C GLY A 536 -17.17 -8.61 31.46
N ASP A 537 -16.41 -9.66 31.16
CA ASP A 537 -15.67 -10.50 32.11
C ASP A 537 -14.17 -10.14 32.10
N THR A 538 -13.49 -10.22 30.95
CA THR A 538 -12.05 -9.87 30.86
C THR A 538 -11.77 -8.37 30.76
N GLY A 539 -12.76 -7.55 30.41
CA GLY A 539 -12.61 -6.11 30.16
C GLY A 539 -11.97 -5.75 28.81
N GLU A 540 -11.56 -6.73 28.02
CA GLU A 540 -10.87 -6.54 26.74
C GLU A 540 -11.81 -6.11 25.61
N LYS A 541 -11.30 -5.38 24.62
CA LYS A 541 -12.09 -4.98 23.44
C LYS A 541 -12.27 -6.16 22.49
N ILE A 542 -13.50 -6.41 22.07
CA ILE A 542 -13.83 -7.44 21.07
C ILE A 542 -13.46 -6.87 19.70
N SER A 543 -12.50 -7.48 18.99
CA SER A 543 -12.03 -6.98 17.68
C SER A 543 -12.95 -7.41 16.53
N VAL A 544 -13.37 -8.68 16.49
CA VAL A 544 -14.20 -9.26 15.44
C VAL A 544 -15.31 -10.11 16.07
N ILE A 545 -16.48 -10.17 15.42
CA ILE A 545 -17.56 -11.13 15.69
C ILE A 545 -18.02 -11.75 14.37
N ASN A 546 -17.84 -13.06 14.20
CA ASN A 546 -18.39 -13.83 13.08
C ASN A 546 -19.75 -14.44 13.47
N LEU A 547 -20.85 -13.82 13.03
CA LEU A 547 -22.21 -14.13 13.49
C LEU A 547 -22.68 -15.57 13.16
N ASP A 548 -22.23 -16.18 12.08
CA ASP A 548 -22.67 -17.53 11.68
C ASP A 548 -22.05 -18.66 12.55
N GLU A 549 -21.02 -18.34 13.36
CA GLU A 549 -20.32 -19.28 14.25
C GLU A 549 -20.42 -18.87 15.73
N GLU A 550 -20.20 -17.59 16.05
CA GLU A 550 -20.03 -17.12 17.43
C GLU A 550 -21.34 -16.68 18.11
N TYR A 551 -22.37 -16.30 17.34
CA TYR A 551 -23.52 -15.55 17.86
C TYR A 551 -24.25 -16.28 19.00
N ASP A 552 -24.60 -17.56 18.85
CA ASP A 552 -25.38 -18.26 19.88
C ASP A 552 -24.56 -18.47 21.17
N HIS A 553 -23.26 -18.76 21.03
CA HIS A 553 -22.34 -18.85 22.16
C HIS A 553 -22.21 -17.50 22.87
N LEU A 554 -21.96 -16.42 22.13
CA LEU A 554 -21.81 -15.06 22.64
C LEU A 554 -23.10 -14.56 23.33
N MET A 555 -24.25 -14.78 22.72
CA MET A 555 -25.55 -14.35 23.26
C MET A 555 -25.93 -15.13 24.53
N SER A 556 -25.46 -16.37 24.68
CA SER A 556 -25.61 -17.15 25.93
C SER A 556 -24.74 -16.66 27.09
N GLN A 557 -23.69 -15.86 26.83
CA GLN A 557 -22.78 -15.40 27.89
C GLN A 557 -23.48 -14.50 28.91
N TRP A 558 -23.22 -14.77 30.19
CA TRP A 558 -23.81 -14.04 31.32
C TRP A 558 -23.40 -12.56 31.37
N TRP A 559 -22.20 -12.23 30.88
CA TRP A 559 -21.65 -10.88 30.88
C TRP A 559 -22.19 -9.99 29.75
N VAL A 560 -22.85 -10.55 28.73
CA VAL A 560 -23.45 -9.79 27.61
C VAL A 560 -24.74 -9.11 28.08
N ARG A 561 -24.56 -7.91 28.67
CA ARG A 561 -25.64 -7.07 29.21
C ARG A 561 -26.69 -6.74 28.16
N HIS A 562 -27.93 -6.51 28.60
CA HIS A 562 -29.11 -6.29 27.76
C HIS A 562 -28.90 -5.31 26.58
N GLY A 563 -28.29 -4.14 26.81
CA GLY A 563 -28.01 -3.17 25.74
C GLY A 563 -26.96 -3.61 24.72
N THR A 564 -26.00 -4.46 25.11
CA THR A 564 -25.05 -5.10 24.18
C THR A 564 -25.75 -6.22 23.39
N ARG A 565 -26.57 -7.02 24.07
CA ARG A 565 -27.39 -8.09 23.49
C ARG A 565 -28.34 -7.56 22.40
N LEU A 566 -28.99 -6.43 22.66
CA LEU A 566 -29.87 -5.77 21.69
C LEU A 566 -29.11 -5.36 20.42
N LYS A 567 -27.98 -4.64 20.56
CA LYS A 567 -27.17 -4.19 19.41
C LYS A 567 -26.66 -5.35 18.55
N ILE A 568 -26.17 -6.43 19.17
CA ILE A 568 -25.69 -7.61 18.43
C ILE A 568 -26.85 -8.27 17.66
N LYS A 569 -28.07 -8.30 18.24
CA LYS A 569 -29.27 -8.79 17.56
C LYS A 569 -29.68 -7.89 16.40
N GLU A 570 -29.78 -6.57 16.59
CA GLU A 570 -30.12 -5.59 15.56
C GLU A 570 -29.14 -5.67 14.37
N MET A 571 -27.84 -5.79 14.66
CA MET A 571 -26.79 -5.87 13.64
C MET A 571 -26.77 -7.23 12.92
N ARG A 572 -27.17 -8.33 13.58
CA ARG A 572 -27.42 -9.61 12.91
C ARG A 572 -28.63 -9.52 11.98
N GLU A 573 -29.74 -8.94 12.45
CA GLU A 573 -30.96 -8.76 11.65
C GLU A 573 -30.71 -7.87 10.43
N LEU A 574 -29.90 -6.80 10.57
CA LEU A 574 -29.47 -5.98 9.44
C LEU A 574 -28.55 -6.76 8.46
N LEU A 575 -27.57 -7.51 8.96
CA LEU A 575 -26.61 -8.22 8.11
C LEU A 575 -27.19 -9.44 7.39
N MET A 576 -28.23 -10.08 7.92
CA MET A 576 -28.85 -11.25 7.28
C MET A 576 -29.55 -10.90 5.96
N ASP A 577 -30.12 -9.69 5.86
CA ASP A 577 -30.76 -9.15 4.65
C ASP A 577 -29.78 -8.48 3.67
N LEU A 578 -28.47 -8.53 3.97
CA LEU A 578 -27.40 -7.95 3.17
C LEU A 578 -26.46 -9.03 2.58
N PRO A 579 -25.70 -8.70 1.52
CA PRO A 579 -24.67 -9.58 0.98
C PRO A 579 -23.66 -10.02 2.06
N ARG A 580 -23.12 -11.25 1.97
CA ARG A 580 -22.07 -11.75 2.89
C ARG A 580 -20.80 -10.88 2.90
N THR A 581 -20.57 -10.08 1.87
CA THR A 581 -19.48 -9.11 1.76
C THR A 581 -19.68 -7.82 2.57
N SER A 582 -20.91 -7.50 2.98
CA SER A 582 -21.21 -6.34 3.83
C SER A 582 -20.79 -6.61 5.27
N SER A 583 -20.28 -5.58 5.95
CA SER A 583 -19.89 -5.65 7.37
C SER A 583 -20.30 -4.39 8.14
N VAL A 584 -20.66 -4.59 9.41
CA VAL A 584 -20.96 -3.51 10.38
C VAL A 584 -19.73 -3.30 11.26
N ALA A 585 -19.37 -2.05 11.56
CA ALA A 585 -18.28 -1.75 12.49
C ALA A 585 -18.69 -0.71 13.53
N ILE A 586 -18.30 -0.92 14.79
CA ILE A 586 -18.52 0.00 15.92
C ILE A 586 -17.18 0.56 16.35
N ILE A 587 -16.95 1.86 16.12
CA ILE A 587 -15.61 2.48 16.25
C ILE A 587 -15.68 3.93 16.76
N HIS A 588 -14.52 4.48 17.09
CA HIS A 588 -14.34 5.87 17.48
C HIS A 588 -14.00 6.74 16.23
N PRO A 589 -14.36 8.03 16.16
CA PRO A 589 -14.16 8.83 14.94
C PRO A 589 -12.70 8.96 14.48
N ALA A 590 -11.73 8.95 15.41
CA ALA A 590 -10.31 8.98 15.06
C ALA A 590 -9.86 7.71 14.31
N ASP A 591 -10.57 6.60 14.55
CA ASP A 591 -10.26 5.26 14.06
C ASP A 591 -10.99 4.93 12.74
N LEU A 592 -11.85 5.83 12.26
CA LEU A 592 -12.67 5.66 11.04
C LEU A 592 -11.85 5.28 9.81
N GLN A 593 -10.67 5.87 9.66
CA GLN A 593 -9.78 5.60 8.53
C GLN A 593 -9.18 4.19 8.61
N LYS A 594 -8.84 3.71 9.82
CA LYS A 594 -8.25 2.39 9.99
C LYS A 594 -9.28 1.27 9.79
N GLU A 595 -10.48 1.39 10.34
CA GLU A 595 -11.54 0.38 10.22
C GLU A 595 -12.08 0.19 8.78
N LEU A 596 -12.09 1.26 7.99
CA LEU A 596 -12.57 1.21 6.60
C LEU A 596 -11.61 0.49 5.65
N PHE A 597 -10.32 0.35 6.01
CA PHE A 597 -9.29 -0.17 5.11
C PHE A 597 -8.39 -1.28 5.69
N THR A 598 -8.58 -1.69 6.95
CA THR A 598 -7.77 -2.74 7.61
C THR A 598 -8.62 -3.85 8.24
N ASP A 599 -8.28 -5.10 7.95
CA ASP A 599 -8.77 -6.30 8.66
C ASP A 599 -8.39 -6.30 10.14
N SER A 600 -7.24 -5.71 10.47
CA SER A 600 -6.74 -5.51 11.83
C SER A 600 -7.75 -4.80 12.74
N GLY A 601 -8.64 -4.01 12.14
CA GLY A 601 -9.66 -3.25 12.83
C GLY A 601 -9.12 -2.16 13.75
N ALA A 602 -10.06 -1.40 14.28
CA ALA A 602 -9.78 -0.37 15.27
C ALA A 602 -10.87 -0.29 16.35
N GLY A 603 -12.08 -0.80 16.09
CA GLY A 603 -13.07 -1.07 17.15
C GLY A 603 -13.54 -2.52 17.17
N THR A 604 -14.83 -2.74 16.89
CA THR A 604 -15.43 -4.07 16.74
C THR A 604 -16.06 -4.23 15.37
N LEU A 605 -15.51 -5.14 14.57
CA LEU A 605 -16.03 -5.55 13.26
C LEU A 605 -17.02 -6.71 13.41
N ILE A 606 -18.24 -6.54 12.92
CA ILE A 606 -19.33 -7.52 12.99
C ILE A 606 -19.72 -7.89 11.56
N ARG A 607 -19.73 -9.19 11.29
CA ARG A 607 -19.97 -9.75 9.95
C ARG A 607 -20.64 -11.11 10.07
N ARG A 608 -21.25 -11.60 8.99
CA ARG A 608 -21.74 -12.99 8.94
C ARG A 608 -20.58 -13.99 9.07
N GLY A 609 -19.52 -13.75 8.29
CA GLY A 609 -18.45 -14.73 8.09
C GLY A 609 -18.93 -15.90 7.23
N ASN A 610 -18.13 -16.97 7.22
CA ASN A 610 -18.51 -18.28 6.69
C ASN A 610 -18.34 -19.28 7.84
N LYS A 611 -19.16 -20.34 7.89
CA LYS A 611 -19.03 -21.38 8.91
C LYS A 611 -17.85 -22.29 8.57
N VAL A 612 -17.03 -22.63 9.57
CA VAL A 612 -15.92 -23.57 9.41
C VAL A 612 -16.42 -24.98 9.68
N HIS A 613 -16.55 -25.77 8.61
CA HIS A 613 -16.89 -27.19 8.68
C HIS A 613 -15.64 -28.02 8.95
N THR A 614 -15.72 -28.81 10.01
CA THR A 614 -14.75 -29.85 10.35
C THR A 614 -15.19 -31.16 9.70
N LYS A 615 -14.29 -31.81 8.95
CA LYS A 615 -14.57 -33.08 8.24
C LYS A 615 -13.50 -34.14 8.51
N THR A 616 -13.93 -35.38 8.73
CA THR A 616 -13.08 -36.52 9.16
C THR A 616 -12.93 -37.62 8.11
N SER A 617 -13.81 -37.66 7.10
CA SER A 617 -13.78 -38.64 6.01
C SER A 617 -14.03 -37.99 4.66
N LEU A 618 -13.56 -38.62 3.59
CA LEU A 618 -13.77 -38.16 2.21
C LEU A 618 -15.26 -38.15 1.82
N SER A 619 -16.07 -39.02 2.44
CA SER A 619 -17.53 -39.10 2.27
C SER A 619 -18.32 -37.90 2.79
N GLU A 620 -17.71 -37.03 3.61
CA GLU A 620 -18.36 -35.82 4.14
C GLU A 620 -18.28 -34.62 3.17
N PHE A 621 -17.63 -34.76 2.01
CA PHE A 621 -17.49 -33.71 1.00
C PHE A 621 -18.56 -33.85 -0.09
N GLU A 622 -19.47 -32.88 -0.15
CA GLU A 622 -20.57 -32.85 -1.13
C GLU A 622 -20.06 -32.75 -2.58
N ASP A 623 -19.04 -31.90 -2.81
CA ASP A 623 -18.32 -31.84 -4.09
C ASP A 623 -16.96 -32.55 -4.01
N LEU A 624 -17.00 -33.86 -4.26
CA LEU A 624 -15.82 -34.71 -4.43
C LEU A 624 -14.95 -34.33 -5.64
N GLN A 625 -15.43 -33.50 -6.57
CA GLN A 625 -14.70 -33.08 -7.76
C GLN A 625 -13.87 -31.82 -7.48
N ALA A 626 -14.48 -30.78 -6.90
CA ALA A 626 -13.75 -29.62 -6.38
C ALA A 626 -12.70 -30.04 -5.33
N PHE A 627 -13.03 -30.99 -4.45
CA PHE A 627 -12.05 -31.56 -3.51
C PHE A 627 -10.87 -32.24 -4.22
N LYS A 628 -11.11 -32.98 -5.33
CA LYS A 628 -10.06 -33.68 -6.10
C LYS A 628 -9.25 -32.75 -7.01
N ASP A 629 -9.79 -31.61 -7.41
CA ASP A 629 -9.04 -30.56 -8.12
C ASP A 629 -8.10 -29.80 -7.17
N VAL A 630 -8.42 -29.74 -5.86
CA VAL A 630 -7.52 -29.22 -4.81
C VAL A 630 -6.54 -30.31 -4.30
N LEU A 631 -6.93 -31.58 -4.26
CA LEU A 631 -6.12 -32.69 -3.72
C LEU A 631 -5.90 -33.84 -4.71
N ILE A 632 -4.65 -33.96 -5.16
CA ILE A 632 -4.20 -35.04 -6.05
C ILE A 632 -4.08 -36.37 -5.29
N ARG A 633 -4.94 -37.32 -5.66
CA ARG A 633 -4.90 -38.79 -5.48
C ARG A 633 -3.68 -39.35 -4.72
N ASP A 634 -3.87 -39.76 -3.46
CA ASP A 634 -3.19 -40.87 -2.74
C ASP A 634 -3.52 -40.91 -1.22
N ARG A 635 -4.68 -40.42 -0.77
CA ARG A 635 -5.03 -40.26 0.67
C ARG A 635 -6.36 -40.92 1.08
N GLU A 636 -6.55 -42.20 0.74
CA GLU A 636 -7.74 -42.96 1.17
C GLU A 636 -7.54 -43.74 2.49
N ASP A 637 -6.28 -44.05 2.89
CA ASP A 637 -5.96 -44.96 4.01
C ASP A 637 -5.33 -44.32 5.28
N ARG A 638 -5.41 -42.99 5.50
CA ARG A 638 -4.92 -42.36 6.75
C ARG A 638 -5.97 -41.47 7.42
N PRO A 639 -6.05 -41.46 8.77
CA PRO A 639 -6.91 -40.54 9.50
C PRO A 639 -6.42 -39.10 9.32
N PHE A 640 -7.35 -38.18 9.06
CA PHE A 640 -7.08 -36.75 8.96
C PHE A 640 -8.24 -35.95 9.56
N LYS A 641 -7.99 -34.66 9.83
CA LYS A 641 -9.03 -33.71 10.21
C LYS A 641 -8.92 -32.48 9.32
N ALA A 642 -9.88 -32.34 8.42
CA ALA A 642 -9.96 -31.23 7.48
C ALA A 642 -10.84 -30.10 8.06
N TYR A 643 -10.48 -28.86 7.74
CA TYR A 643 -11.25 -27.67 8.07
C TYR A 643 -11.45 -26.89 6.78
N CYS A 644 -12.70 -26.66 6.41
CA CYS A 644 -13.10 -25.93 5.20
C CYS A 644 -14.26 -24.99 5.51
N ASP A 645 -14.30 -23.82 4.91
CA ASP A 645 -15.45 -22.92 5.04
C ASP A 645 -16.52 -23.20 3.96
N ASP A 646 -17.75 -22.67 4.14
CA ASP A 646 -18.89 -22.91 3.22
C ASP A 646 -18.54 -22.82 1.70
N PRO A 647 -17.88 -21.75 1.19
CA PRO A 647 -17.49 -21.65 -0.22
C PRO A 647 -16.15 -22.33 -0.56
N MET A 648 -15.48 -22.98 0.41
CA MET A 648 -14.12 -23.50 0.29
C MET A 648 -13.09 -22.44 -0.16
N GLU A 649 -13.22 -21.20 0.33
CA GLU A 649 -12.19 -20.15 0.18
C GLU A 649 -10.92 -20.48 0.96
N ALA A 650 -11.02 -21.33 1.99
CA ALA A 650 -9.91 -21.88 2.76
C ALA A 650 -10.09 -23.39 2.98
N LEU A 651 -9.02 -24.16 2.79
CA LEU A 651 -8.92 -25.57 3.16
C LEU A 651 -7.64 -25.82 3.96
N ALA A 652 -7.80 -26.37 5.16
CA ALA A 652 -6.72 -26.92 5.97
C ALA A 652 -6.88 -28.44 6.14
N ILE A 653 -5.77 -29.18 6.15
CA ILE A 653 -5.74 -30.59 6.55
C ILE A 653 -4.66 -30.77 7.61
N VAL A 654 -5.11 -31.10 8.82
CA VAL A 654 -4.25 -31.50 9.92
C VAL A 654 -4.25 -33.02 10.03
N LEU A 655 -3.07 -33.60 10.19
CA LEU A 655 -2.91 -34.99 10.56
C LEU A 655 -2.73 -35.08 12.09
N PRO A 656 -3.49 -35.94 12.77
CA PRO A 656 -3.26 -36.22 14.19
C PRO A 656 -1.90 -36.90 14.39
N PRO A 657 -1.33 -36.86 15.61
CA PRO A 657 -0.09 -37.57 15.93
C PRO A 657 -0.15 -39.07 15.61
N GLU A 658 0.91 -39.60 14.99
CA GLU A 658 1.10 -41.04 14.73
C GLU A 658 1.79 -41.74 15.92
N GLU A 659 1.68 -43.07 16.03
CA GLU A 659 2.24 -43.84 17.15
C GLU A 659 3.77 -43.68 17.26
N GLY A 660 4.21 -42.81 18.18
CA GLY A 660 5.62 -42.49 18.42
C GLY A 660 5.94 -40.99 18.43
N SER A 661 5.05 -40.13 17.93
CA SER A 661 5.21 -38.66 17.99
C SER A 661 4.04 -38.00 18.71
N ALA A 662 4.32 -37.03 19.59
CA ALA A 662 3.29 -36.29 20.33
C ALA A 662 2.73 -35.06 19.56
N LEU A 663 3.10 -34.90 18.28
CA LEU A 663 2.90 -33.65 17.52
C LEU A 663 1.92 -33.84 16.35
N ALA A 664 0.89 -33.00 16.28
CA ALA A 664 0.04 -32.90 15.10
C ALA A 664 0.74 -32.10 13.99
N HIS A 665 0.47 -32.45 12.73
CA HIS A 665 1.12 -31.83 11.57
C HIS A 665 0.11 -31.25 10.58
N LEU A 666 0.26 -29.97 10.24
CA LEU A 666 -0.55 -29.30 9.19
C LEU A 666 -0.02 -29.68 7.81
N ALA A 667 -0.55 -30.77 7.24
CA ALA A 667 -0.08 -31.34 5.98
C ALA A 667 -0.46 -30.50 4.74
N THR A 668 -1.46 -29.64 4.85
CA THR A 668 -1.89 -28.73 3.77
C THR A 668 -2.63 -27.54 4.37
N PHE A 669 -2.32 -26.32 3.93
CA PHE A 669 -3.12 -25.13 4.16
C PHE A 669 -3.16 -24.33 2.86
N THR A 670 -4.35 -24.17 2.30
CA THR A 670 -4.56 -23.55 0.98
C THR A 670 -5.72 -22.58 1.12
N VAL A 671 -5.43 -21.30 0.93
CA VAL A 671 -6.40 -20.21 1.07
C VAL A 671 -6.36 -19.35 -0.18
N THR A 672 -7.54 -19.04 -0.71
CA THR A 672 -7.72 -18.17 -1.87
C THR A 672 -7.30 -16.73 -1.54
N LYS A 673 -7.00 -15.93 -2.57
CA LYS A 673 -6.73 -14.49 -2.36
C LYS A 673 -7.91 -13.74 -1.73
N SER A 674 -9.13 -14.22 -1.91
CA SER A 674 -10.31 -13.74 -1.18
C SER A 674 -10.20 -14.09 0.30
N GLY A 675 -10.08 -15.38 0.65
CA GLY A 675 -9.98 -15.86 2.03
C GLY A 675 -8.84 -15.25 2.87
N TRP A 676 -7.73 -14.85 2.23
CA TRP A 676 -6.65 -14.08 2.86
C TRP A 676 -7.04 -12.61 3.15
N LEU A 677 -7.82 -11.97 2.27
CA LEU A 677 -8.30 -10.58 2.41
C LEU A 677 -9.64 -10.47 3.15
N THR A 678 -10.29 -11.59 3.48
CA THR A 678 -11.53 -11.66 4.26
C THR A 678 -11.33 -12.31 5.63
N ASN A 679 -10.08 -12.45 6.11
CA ASN A 679 -9.74 -13.00 7.43
C ASN A 679 -10.33 -14.41 7.67
N VAL A 680 -10.52 -15.21 6.62
CA VAL A 680 -11.00 -16.61 6.73
C VAL A 680 -9.85 -17.52 7.15
N ALA A 681 -8.61 -17.23 6.72
CA ALA A 681 -7.40 -17.91 7.20
C ALA A 681 -7.30 -17.92 8.74
N ASP A 682 -7.45 -16.75 9.36
CA ASP A 682 -7.43 -16.57 10.81
C ASP A 682 -8.58 -17.31 11.54
N ASN A 683 -9.79 -17.31 10.96
CA ASN A 683 -10.93 -18.10 11.49
C ASN A 683 -10.61 -19.61 11.48
N VAL A 684 -10.16 -20.15 10.33
CA VAL A 684 -9.83 -21.58 10.18
C VAL A 684 -8.67 -21.98 11.10
N PHE A 685 -7.63 -21.16 11.21
CA PHE A 685 -6.49 -21.42 12.08
C PHE A 685 -6.86 -21.35 13.57
N SER A 686 -7.84 -20.52 13.96
CA SER A 686 -8.38 -20.50 15.32
C SER A 686 -9.11 -21.80 15.67
N SER A 687 -9.90 -22.36 14.74
CA SER A 687 -10.52 -23.68 14.91
C SER A 687 -9.48 -24.80 15.01
N ILE A 688 -8.42 -24.76 14.21
CA ILE A 688 -7.28 -25.68 14.32
C ILE A 688 -6.63 -25.58 15.71
N LYS A 689 -6.36 -24.38 16.20
CA LYS A 689 -5.67 -24.15 17.49
C LYS A 689 -6.51 -24.55 18.71
N LYS A 690 -7.84 -24.52 18.60
CA LYS A 690 -8.78 -25.05 19.59
C LYS A 690 -8.71 -26.59 19.70
N ASP A 691 -8.57 -27.27 18.58
CA ASP A 691 -8.62 -28.74 18.50
C ASP A 691 -7.22 -29.40 18.60
N PHE A 692 -6.16 -28.68 18.21
CA PHE A 692 -4.76 -29.13 18.23
C PHE A 692 -3.89 -28.10 18.96
N PRO A 693 -3.67 -28.23 20.29
CA PRO A 693 -2.92 -27.26 21.09
C PRO A 693 -1.40 -27.34 20.90
N LYS A 694 -0.88 -28.46 20.35
CA LYS A 694 0.47 -28.58 19.79
C LYS A 694 0.37 -28.82 18.29
N LEU A 695 1.03 -28.01 17.47
CA LEU A 695 1.03 -28.14 16.01
C LEU A 695 2.39 -27.76 15.43
N VAL A 696 2.82 -28.47 14.38
CA VAL A 696 4.01 -28.17 13.59
C VAL A 696 3.65 -28.10 12.10
N TRP A 697 4.28 -27.20 11.35
CA TRP A 697 4.08 -27.05 9.92
C TRP A 697 5.31 -26.51 9.19
N THR A 698 5.33 -26.62 7.86
CA THR A 698 6.38 -26.06 7.00
C THR A 698 5.81 -25.18 5.91
N VAL A 699 6.49 -24.07 5.61
CA VAL A 699 6.18 -23.08 4.58
C VAL A 699 7.45 -22.80 3.79
N LYS A 700 7.37 -22.35 2.54
CA LYS A 700 8.56 -21.89 1.80
C LYS A 700 8.98 -20.50 2.26
N ALA A 701 10.27 -20.22 2.16
CA ALA A 701 10.84 -18.89 2.46
C ALA A 701 10.48 -17.81 1.43
N ASP A 702 9.83 -18.17 0.31
CA ASP A 702 9.33 -17.26 -0.74
C ASP A 702 7.80 -17.06 -0.75
N ASP A 703 7.06 -17.58 0.26
CA ASP A 703 5.60 -17.40 0.36
C ASP A 703 5.21 -15.94 0.66
N GLU A 704 4.21 -15.42 -0.07
CA GLU A 704 3.74 -14.03 0.09
C GLU A 704 3.17 -13.70 1.49
N ASN A 705 2.78 -14.72 2.26
CA ASN A 705 2.10 -14.59 3.56
C ASN A 705 2.99 -15.02 4.73
N LEU A 706 4.30 -15.19 4.52
CA LEU A 706 5.22 -15.75 5.53
C LEU A 706 5.14 -15.04 6.90
N THR A 707 5.01 -13.70 6.91
CA THR A 707 4.85 -12.88 8.13
C THR A 707 3.62 -13.26 8.97
N TRP A 708 2.53 -13.72 8.35
CA TRP A 708 1.35 -14.20 9.07
C TRP A 708 1.64 -15.52 9.80
N PHE A 709 2.43 -16.42 9.22
CA PHE A 709 2.83 -17.65 9.90
C PHE A 709 3.78 -17.38 11.08
N PHE A 710 4.62 -16.33 11.01
CA PHE A 710 5.40 -15.85 12.16
C PHE A 710 4.50 -15.34 13.29
N ASP A 711 3.40 -14.63 13.01
CA ASP A 711 2.44 -14.15 14.03
C ASP A 711 1.70 -15.30 14.75
N LYS A 712 1.47 -16.44 14.07
CA LYS A 712 0.75 -17.59 14.67
C LYS A 712 1.64 -18.59 15.41
N ALA A 713 2.96 -18.47 15.32
CA ALA A 713 3.92 -19.44 15.84
C ALA A 713 4.62 -18.98 17.13
N ASP A 714 4.93 -19.91 18.03
CA ASP A 714 5.77 -19.66 19.20
C ASP A 714 7.27 -19.73 18.85
N GLY A 715 7.62 -20.33 17.71
CA GLY A 715 8.98 -20.41 17.20
C GLY A 715 9.07 -20.90 15.74
N SER A 716 10.24 -20.70 15.15
CA SER A 716 10.51 -21.01 13.74
C SER A 716 11.98 -21.39 13.48
N LEU A 717 12.26 -22.11 12.39
CA LEU A 717 13.60 -22.46 11.93
C LEU A 717 13.65 -22.56 10.40
N SER A 718 14.59 -21.88 9.74
CA SER A 718 14.75 -21.96 8.29
C SER A 718 15.91 -22.84 7.85
N ARG A 719 15.73 -23.59 6.75
CA ARG A 719 16.73 -24.47 6.13
C ARG A 719 16.42 -24.63 4.63
N GLU A 720 17.43 -24.54 3.76
CA GLU A 720 17.35 -24.94 2.34
C GLU A 720 16.19 -24.36 1.50
N GLY A 721 15.67 -23.19 1.87
CA GLY A 721 14.53 -22.53 1.21
C GLY A 721 13.17 -22.76 1.88
N ASP A 722 13.14 -23.54 2.95
CA ASP A 722 11.97 -23.78 3.80
C ASP A 722 12.07 -23.07 5.16
N VAL A 723 10.90 -22.92 5.80
CA VAL A 723 10.74 -22.46 7.18
C VAL A 723 9.81 -23.43 7.91
N LEU A 724 10.33 -24.08 8.94
CA LEU A 724 9.58 -24.81 9.96
C LEU A 724 8.97 -23.82 10.94
N PHE A 725 7.73 -24.07 11.36
CA PHE A 725 7.02 -23.31 12.40
C PHE A 725 6.35 -24.26 13.38
N TRP A 726 6.18 -23.83 14.63
CA TRP A 726 5.45 -24.58 15.66
C TRP A 726 4.75 -23.67 16.67
N TYR A 727 3.74 -24.21 17.36
CA TYR A 727 3.21 -23.65 18.61
C TYR A 727 2.91 -24.75 19.65
N GLY A 728 2.83 -24.37 20.92
CA GLY A 728 2.46 -25.24 22.05
C GLY A 728 3.62 -26.05 22.67
N LEU A 729 4.87 -25.81 22.25
CA LEU A 729 6.04 -26.54 22.73
C LEU A 729 6.73 -25.81 23.88
N GLU A 730 6.36 -26.15 25.11
CA GLU A 730 6.92 -25.50 26.31
C GLU A 730 8.28 -26.08 26.75
N ASP A 731 8.54 -27.36 26.46
CA ASP A 731 9.78 -28.03 26.84
C ASP A 731 10.93 -27.70 25.85
N SER A 732 12.08 -27.38 26.42
CA SER A 732 13.31 -27.18 25.66
C SER A 732 13.89 -28.46 25.06
N ASP A 733 13.52 -29.65 25.55
CA ASP A 733 14.00 -30.92 24.98
C ASP A 733 13.13 -31.37 23.80
N GLU A 734 11.80 -31.25 23.87
CA GLU A 734 10.90 -31.40 22.69
C GLU A 734 11.33 -30.48 21.52
N VAL A 735 11.60 -29.20 21.81
CA VAL A 735 12.03 -28.24 20.78
C VAL A 735 13.42 -28.60 20.22
N LYS A 736 14.35 -29.12 21.03
CA LYS A 736 15.66 -29.59 20.52
C LYS A 736 15.50 -30.79 19.61
N GLU A 737 14.67 -31.75 19.97
CA GLU A 737 14.44 -32.96 19.16
C GLU A 737 13.86 -32.58 17.80
N LEU A 738 12.79 -31.76 17.78
CA LEU A 738 12.21 -31.22 16.55
C LEU A 738 13.23 -30.44 15.70
N VAL A 739 14.02 -29.56 16.32
CA VAL A 739 15.05 -28.76 15.64
C VAL A 739 16.16 -29.64 15.08
N LEU A 740 16.64 -30.65 15.82
CA LEU A 740 17.66 -31.59 15.37
C LEU A 740 17.14 -32.47 14.23
N GLU A 741 15.90 -32.94 14.32
CA GLU A 741 15.27 -33.77 13.31
C GLU A 741 15.06 -32.98 12.00
N PHE A 742 14.59 -31.73 12.05
CA PHE A 742 14.52 -30.85 10.86
C PHE A 742 15.92 -30.48 10.33
N THR A 743 16.89 -30.24 11.22
CA THR A 743 18.29 -29.95 10.83
C THR A 743 18.98 -31.18 10.21
N LYS A 744 18.46 -32.39 10.44
CA LYS A 744 18.92 -33.64 9.84
C LYS A 744 18.15 -33.98 8.54
N HIS A 745 16.82 -34.01 8.59
CA HIS A 745 15.96 -34.52 7.52
C HIS A 745 15.17 -33.45 6.73
N GLY A 746 15.10 -32.21 7.21
CA GLY A 746 14.33 -31.13 6.59
C GLY A 746 12.84 -31.48 6.53
N ARG A 747 12.13 -31.09 5.45
CA ARG A 747 10.74 -31.53 5.20
C ARG A 747 10.53 -33.05 5.22
N GLN A 748 11.58 -33.87 5.08
CA GLN A 748 11.46 -35.33 5.05
C GLN A 748 11.14 -35.95 6.42
N MET A 749 11.26 -35.19 7.52
CA MET A 749 10.84 -35.66 8.86
C MET A 749 9.34 -36.00 8.91
N PHE A 750 8.50 -35.29 8.14
CA PHE A 750 7.07 -35.56 8.02
C PHE A 750 6.74 -36.61 6.94
N GLY A 751 7.73 -37.40 6.50
CA GLY A 751 7.58 -38.47 5.52
C GLY A 751 7.14 -38.02 4.11
N ASP A 752 6.70 -38.98 3.31
CA ASP A 752 6.22 -38.76 1.92
C ASP A 752 4.78 -38.22 1.84
N ILE A 753 4.32 -37.53 2.89
CA ILE A 753 2.95 -37.04 3.07
C ILE A 753 2.62 -35.90 2.08
N ASN A 754 3.63 -35.20 1.56
CA ASN A 754 3.45 -34.03 0.70
C ASN A 754 3.79 -34.34 -0.78
N LEU A 755 2.88 -33.96 -1.70
CA LEU A 755 3.00 -34.19 -3.14
C LEU A 755 4.27 -33.55 -3.72
N GLU A 756 4.62 -32.37 -3.23
CA GLU A 756 5.81 -31.63 -3.64
C GLU A 756 7.10 -32.44 -3.41
N SER A 757 7.20 -33.14 -2.28
CA SER A 757 8.33 -34.04 -1.96
C SER A 757 8.45 -35.19 -2.97
N ARG A 758 7.32 -35.81 -3.35
CA ARG A 758 7.31 -36.92 -4.33
C ARG A 758 7.63 -36.44 -5.75
N LEU A 759 7.17 -35.25 -6.16
CA LEU A 759 7.56 -34.63 -7.42
C LEU A 759 9.06 -34.30 -7.46
N HIS A 760 9.59 -33.71 -6.39
CA HIS A 760 11.02 -33.37 -6.31
C HIS A 760 11.91 -34.62 -6.28
N ARG A 761 11.50 -35.69 -5.58
CA ARG A 761 12.23 -36.97 -5.60
C ARG A 761 12.07 -37.71 -6.94
N ALA A 762 10.93 -37.62 -7.62
CA ALA A 762 10.78 -38.16 -8.97
C ALA A 762 11.71 -37.43 -9.97
N ALA A 763 11.83 -36.11 -9.85
CA ALA A 763 12.80 -35.31 -10.61
C ALA A 763 14.25 -35.72 -10.29
N GLN A 764 14.63 -35.85 -9.02
CA GLN A 764 15.99 -36.30 -8.62
C GLN A 764 16.28 -37.76 -8.99
N ALA A 765 15.29 -38.65 -8.97
CA ALA A 765 15.41 -40.04 -9.40
C ALA A 765 15.55 -40.17 -10.93
N ALA A 766 14.89 -39.28 -11.68
CA ALA A 766 15.15 -39.12 -13.12
C ALA A 766 16.55 -38.55 -13.38
N PHE A 767 16.97 -37.55 -12.61
CA PHE A 767 18.31 -36.92 -12.70
C PHE A 767 19.43 -37.93 -12.44
N THR A 768 19.29 -38.78 -11.41
CA THR A 768 20.28 -39.81 -11.06
C THR A 768 20.26 -41.00 -12.02
N ARG A 769 19.11 -41.40 -12.56
CA ARG A 769 19.05 -42.39 -13.66
C ARG A 769 19.58 -41.83 -14.99
N ALA A 770 19.55 -40.52 -15.20
CA ALA A 770 20.17 -39.85 -16.35
C ALA A 770 21.69 -39.70 -16.21
N GLY A 771 22.26 -39.84 -15.00
CA GLY A 771 23.71 -39.71 -14.73
C GLY A 771 24.61 -40.79 -15.35
N GLY A 772 24.09 -41.65 -16.22
CA GLY A 772 24.81 -42.74 -16.90
C GLY A 772 25.48 -42.37 -18.23
N SER A 773 25.35 -41.13 -18.71
CA SER A 773 26.17 -40.55 -19.79
C SER A 773 26.09 -39.01 -19.76
N GLY A 774 27.12 -38.34 -20.28
CA GLY A 774 27.34 -36.91 -19.97
C GLY A 774 26.60 -35.87 -20.83
N LEU A 775 26.79 -34.61 -20.42
CA LEU A 775 26.44 -33.32 -21.08
C LEU A 775 25.02 -32.75 -20.85
N GLY A 776 24.99 -31.56 -20.23
CA GLY A 776 24.13 -30.44 -20.64
C GLY A 776 22.63 -30.50 -20.34
N ALA A 777 22.23 -30.35 -19.07
CA ALA A 777 20.82 -30.19 -18.72
C ALA A 777 20.29 -28.77 -18.98
N ALA A 778 19.29 -28.65 -19.86
CA ALA A 778 18.46 -27.45 -20.00
C ALA A 778 17.03 -27.76 -19.51
N SER A 779 16.49 -26.93 -18.63
CA SER A 779 15.13 -27.09 -18.08
C SER A 779 14.06 -26.64 -19.07
N THR A 780 12.96 -27.40 -19.16
CA THR A 780 11.80 -27.09 -20.02
C THR A 780 10.54 -26.96 -19.16
N GLU A 781 9.78 -25.89 -19.36
CA GLU A 781 8.55 -25.61 -18.60
C GLU A 781 7.39 -26.54 -19.00
N GLN A 782 6.65 -27.06 -18.01
CA GLN A 782 5.41 -27.79 -18.26
C GLN A 782 4.22 -26.81 -18.37
N LYS A 783 3.74 -26.58 -19.60
CA LYS A 783 2.43 -25.97 -19.81
C LYS A 783 1.32 -26.92 -19.35
N ARG A 784 0.44 -26.45 -18.46
CA ARG A 784 -0.93 -26.99 -18.31
C ARG A 784 -1.91 -26.08 -19.04
N THR A 785 -2.81 -26.69 -19.80
CA THR A 785 -3.93 -26.00 -20.49
C THR A 785 -5.25 -26.56 -19.98
N PHE A 786 -6.19 -25.69 -19.63
CA PHE A 786 -7.57 -26.09 -19.37
C PHE A 786 -8.26 -26.53 -20.67
N ALA A 787 -9.13 -27.53 -20.58
CA ALA A 787 -10.01 -27.96 -21.66
C ALA A 787 -11.46 -27.58 -21.33
N THR A 788 -12.16 -27.02 -22.30
CA THR A 788 -13.62 -26.85 -22.28
C THR A 788 -14.29 -27.97 -23.05
N SER A 789 -15.50 -28.37 -22.65
CA SER A 789 -16.23 -29.50 -23.23
C SER A 789 -17.68 -29.14 -23.61
N ALA A 790 -17.96 -29.05 -24.90
CA ALA A 790 -19.30 -29.19 -25.49
C ALA A 790 -19.22 -29.25 -27.03
N GLY A 791 -20.20 -29.91 -27.68
CA GLY A 791 -20.49 -29.74 -29.10
C GLY A 791 -19.72 -30.64 -30.08
N ALA A 792 -20.17 -31.88 -30.26
CA ALA A 792 -19.72 -32.76 -31.35
C ALA A 792 -20.70 -32.71 -32.54
N ASN A 793 -20.18 -32.68 -33.78
CA ASN A 793 -20.71 -33.42 -34.96
C ASN A 793 -19.97 -33.07 -36.27
N ALA A 794 -19.21 -34.02 -36.84
CA ALA A 794 -19.03 -34.19 -38.29
C ALA A 794 -18.34 -35.54 -38.60
N LEU A 795 -18.82 -36.26 -39.62
CA LEU A 795 -18.43 -37.63 -39.95
C LEU A 795 -17.22 -37.72 -40.90
N ARG A 796 -16.52 -38.87 -40.81
CA ARG A 796 -15.83 -39.59 -41.91
C ARG A 796 -14.91 -38.80 -42.86
N ALA A 797 -13.62 -39.17 -42.83
CA ALA A 797 -13.09 -40.08 -43.86
C ALA A 797 -11.86 -40.83 -43.32
N ALA A 798 -11.68 -42.09 -43.69
CA ALA A 798 -10.52 -42.89 -43.30
C ALA A 798 -9.75 -43.36 -44.54
N ARG A 799 -8.41 -43.32 -44.46
CA ARG A 799 -7.54 -44.17 -45.30
C ARG A 799 -6.31 -44.59 -44.50
N ARG A 800 -5.99 -45.89 -44.58
CA ARG A 800 -4.83 -46.50 -43.91
C ARG A 800 -3.57 -46.31 -44.76
N GLY A 801 -2.47 -45.93 -44.12
CA GLY A 801 -1.10 -46.10 -44.62
C GLY A 801 -0.21 -46.53 -43.46
N ARG A 802 0.59 -47.58 -43.62
CA ARG A 802 1.58 -48.02 -42.61
C ARG A 802 2.90 -47.24 -42.81
N PRO A 803 3.75 -47.14 -41.77
CA PRO A 803 4.77 -46.09 -41.70
C PRO A 803 6.01 -46.39 -42.55
N VAL A 804 6.69 -45.32 -42.96
CA VAL A 804 8.12 -45.32 -43.32
C VAL A 804 8.81 -44.36 -42.36
N ALA A 805 9.97 -44.77 -41.82
CA ALA A 805 10.68 -43.99 -40.81
C ALA A 805 11.48 -42.85 -41.46
N ALA A 806 11.27 -41.62 -40.97
CA ALA A 806 12.14 -40.48 -41.20
C ALA A 806 12.26 -39.70 -39.87
N GLY A 807 13.49 -39.52 -39.39
CA GLY A 807 13.73 -38.86 -38.10
C GLY A 807 13.51 -37.35 -38.19
N HIS A 808 12.45 -36.84 -37.56
CA HIS A 808 12.26 -35.41 -37.40
C HIS A 808 12.93 -34.89 -36.12
N LEU A 809 14.07 -34.21 -36.31
CA LEU A 809 14.66 -33.31 -35.32
C LEU A 809 13.62 -32.24 -34.94
N THR A 810 13.20 -32.20 -33.68
CA THR A 810 12.30 -31.19 -33.14
C THR A 810 13.00 -29.83 -33.05
N ARG A 811 12.98 -29.08 -34.16
CA ARG A 811 13.32 -27.65 -34.15
C ARG A 811 12.35 -26.90 -33.23
N SER A 812 12.85 -26.42 -32.10
CA SER A 812 12.20 -25.32 -31.39
C SER A 812 12.31 -24.06 -32.23
N TYR A 813 11.17 -23.51 -32.65
CA TYR A 813 11.11 -22.23 -33.36
C TYR A 813 10.99 -21.11 -32.33
N SER A 814 12.04 -20.28 -32.19
CA SER A 814 11.95 -19.06 -31.39
C SER A 814 11.05 -18.04 -32.07
N THR A 815 10.22 -17.33 -31.29
CA THR A 815 9.40 -16.21 -31.76
C THR A 815 10.18 -14.90 -31.86
N ASN A 816 11.39 -14.83 -31.28
CA ASN A 816 12.32 -13.71 -31.46
C ASN A 816 12.85 -13.68 -32.91
N PRO A 817 12.65 -12.59 -33.67
CA PRO A 817 13.06 -12.50 -35.08
C PRO A 817 14.58 -12.39 -35.29
N ASN A 818 15.36 -12.17 -34.23
CA ASN A 818 16.82 -11.99 -34.27
C ASN A 818 17.46 -12.71 -33.07
N PRO A 819 17.33 -14.05 -32.96
CA PRO A 819 17.71 -14.78 -31.75
C PRO A 819 19.23 -14.71 -31.49
N PRO A 820 19.67 -14.76 -30.21
CA PRO A 820 21.09 -14.76 -29.87
C PRO A 820 21.90 -15.85 -30.53
N LEU A 821 23.15 -15.52 -30.87
CA LEU A 821 24.08 -16.49 -31.44
C LEU A 821 24.73 -17.33 -30.32
N GLY A 822 25.11 -16.68 -29.21
CA GLY A 822 25.84 -17.33 -28.12
C GLY A 822 27.09 -18.06 -28.64
N GLU A 823 27.25 -19.32 -28.22
CA GLU A 823 28.35 -20.20 -28.67
C GLU A 823 28.43 -20.39 -30.19
N LYS A 824 27.33 -20.19 -30.94
CA LYS A 824 27.33 -20.32 -32.41
C LYS A 824 28.13 -19.22 -33.12
N ASN A 825 28.54 -18.17 -32.40
CA ASN A 825 29.42 -17.12 -32.93
C ASN A 825 30.92 -17.45 -32.70
N VAL A 826 31.26 -18.51 -31.98
CA VAL A 826 32.65 -18.90 -31.71
C VAL A 826 33.31 -19.40 -33.00
N SER A 827 34.08 -18.51 -33.62
CA SER A 827 34.94 -18.78 -34.77
C SER A 827 36.42 -18.44 -34.49
N ASN A 828 36.69 -17.72 -33.40
CA ASN A 828 38.02 -17.32 -32.96
C ASN A 828 38.34 -17.92 -31.58
N THR A 829 39.52 -18.54 -31.47
CA THR A 829 40.01 -19.22 -30.25
C THR A 829 41.30 -18.62 -29.69
N ARG A 830 41.81 -17.54 -30.31
CA ARG A 830 43.02 -16.83 -29.87
C ARG A 830 42.63 -15.55 -29.12
N PRO A 831 43.41 -15.08 -28.12
CA PRO A 831 43.16 -13.79 -27.50
C PRO A 831 43.36 -12.62 -28.47
N SER A 832 42.40 -11.70 -28.53
CA SER A 832 42.49 -10.46 -29.32
C SER A 832 43.14 -9.33 -28.52
N ARG A 833 43.97 -8.53 -29.19
CA ARG A 833 44.69 -7.38 -28.62
C ARG A 833 43.83 -6.13 -28.75
N VAL A 834 43.53 -5.49 -27.63
CA VAL A 834 42.62 -4.34 -27.55
C VAL A 834 43.39 -3.07 -27.20
N ALA A 835 43.07 -1.96 -27.86
CA ALA A 835 43.48 -0.62 -27.43
C ALA A 835 42.26 0.23 -27.04
N LEU A 836 42.36 0.96 -25.92
CA LEU A 836 41.31 1.84 -25.41
C LEU A 836 41.77 3.30 -25.46
N ILE A 837 41.21 4.07 -26.37
CA ILE A 837 41.56 5.48 -26.59
C ILE A 837 40.54 6.37 -25.85
N GLY A 838 40.96 7.09 -24.81
CA GLY A 838 40.07 7.98 -24.03
C GLY A 838 39.62 7.43 -22.66
N ALA A 839 40.35 6.47 -22.09
CA ALA A 839 39.96 5.66 -20.92
C ALA A 839 39.64 6.41 -19.59
N ARG A 840 39.75 7.75 -19.53
CA ARG A 840 39.55 8.57 -18.33
C ARG A 840 38.08 8.65 -17.84
N GLY A 841 37.11 8.36 -18.70
CA GLY A 841 35.69 8.40 -18.35
C GLY A 841 35.25 7.18 -17.51
N TYR A 842 34.15 7.32 -16.75
CA TYR A 842 33.59 6.20 -15.97
C TYR A 842 33.31 4.96 -16.83
N THR A 843 32.82 5.15 -18.06
CA THR A 843 32.65 4.10 -19.08
C THR A 843 33.96 3.38 -19.44
N GLY A 844 35.07 4.13 -19.52
CA GLY A 844 36.38 3.57 -19.81
C GLY A 844 36.84 2.62 -18.71
N GLN A 845 36.74 3.04 -17.44
CA GLN A 845 37.05 2.18 -16.29
C GLN A 845 36.10 0.97 -16.19
N ALA A 846 34.80 1.15 -16.46
CA ALA A 846 33.85 0.04 -16.49
C ALA A 846 34.19 -1.00 -17.57
N LEU A 847 34.67 -0.56 -18.74
CA LEU A 847 35.16 -1.45 -19.80
C LEU A 847 36.50 -2.10 -19.44
N ILE A 848 37.44 -1.39 -18.81
CA ILE A 848 38.71 -1.96 -18.31
C ILE A 848 38.43 -3.14 -17.37
N ASN A 849 37.49 -2.98 -16.42
CA ASN A 849 37.11 -4.03 -15.48
C ASN A 849 36.54 -5.27 -16.21
N LEU A 850 35.68 -5.07 -17.22
CA LEU A 850 35.14 -6.15 -18.06
C LEU A 850 36.24 -6.86 -18.89
N LEU A 851 37.16 -6.09 -19.49
CA LEU A 851 38.30 -6.64 -20.23
C LEU A 851 39.28 -7.40 -19.32
N ASN A 852 39.38 -7.04 -18.03
CA ASN A 852 40.15 -7.83 -17.05
C ASN A 852 39.53 -9.22 -16.86
N GLY A 853 38.20 -9.32 -16.77
CA GLY A 853 37.48 -10.59 -16.61
C GLY A 853 37.40 -11.48 -17.86
N HIS A 854 37.36 -10.89 -19.06
CA HIS A 854 37.10 -11.64 -20.30
C HIS A 854 38.26 -12.56 -20.72
N PRO A 855 38.07 -13.89 -20.94
CA PRO A 855 39.17 -14.83 -21.19
C PRO A 855 40.00 -14.52 -22.45
N TYR A 856 39.36 -14.14 -23.57
CA TYR A 856 40.03 -13.93 -24.86
C TYR A 856 40.30 -12.45 -25.24
N MET A 857 40.29 -11.51 -24.28
CA MET A 857 40.68 -10.11 -24.54
C MET A 857 41.94 -9.75 -23.74
N ASP A 858 42.94 -9.18 -24.40
CA ASP A 858 44.16 -8.66 -23.80
C ASP A 858 44.29 -7.17 -24.13
N LEU A 859 43.96 -6.32 -23.16
CA LEU A 859 44.16 -4.88 -23.23
C LEU A 859 45.68 -4.60 -23.29
N ARG A 860 46.12 -3.92 -24.34
CA ARG A 860 47.53 -3.61 -24.60
C ARG A 860 47.88 -2.16 -24.33
N HIS A 861 47.07 -1.24 -24.86
CA HIS A 861 47.33 0.20 -24.79
C HIS A 861 46.10 0.95 -24.29
N VAL A 862 46.33 1.96 -23.45
CA VAL A 862 45.29 2.71 -22.75
C VAL A 862 45.64 4.20 -22.76
N SER A 863 45.00 4.98 -23.62
CA SER A 863 45.35 6.40 -23.82
C SER A 863 44.50 7.34 -22.96
N SER A 864 45.16 8.26 -22.25
CA SER A 864 44.55 9.34 -21.46
C SER A 864 45.53 10.51 -21.26
N ARG A 865 45.19 11.67 -21.84
CA ARG A 865 46.00 12.91 -21.75
C ARG A 865 46.28 13.38 -20.32
N GLU A 866 45.35 13.15 -19.39
CA GLU A 866 45.44 13.61 -17.99
C GLU A 866 46.06 12.57 -17.03
N LEU A 867 46.14 11.30 -17.46
CA LEU A 867 46.68 10.21 -16.64
C LEU A 867 48.01 9.66 -17.15
N ALA A 868 48.51 10.17 -18.29
CA ALA A 868 49.73 9.73 -18.92
C ALA A 868 50.91 9.57 -17.92
N GLY A 869 51.62 8.44 -18.01
CA GLY A 869 52.70 8.08 -17.10
C GLY A 869 52.27 7.43 -15.77
N LYS A 870 50.96 7.34 -15.47
CA LYS A 870 50.45 6.63 -14.28
C LYS A 870 50.16 5.16 -14.61
N LYS A 871 50.39 4.26 -13.64
CA LYS A 871 50.00 2.84 -13.72
C LYS A 871 48.47 2.68 -13.68
N LEU A 872 47.93 1.88 -14.60
CA LEU A 872 46.53 1.48 -14.65
C LEU A 872 46.11 0.72 -13.38
N GLN A 873 44.86 0.87 -12.94
CA GLN A 873 44.29 0.19 -11.78
C GLN A 873 43.07 -0.63 -12.22
N GLY A 874 42.87 -1.81 -11.62
CA GLY A 874 41.77 -2.72 -11.97
C GLY A 874 41.99 -3.55 -13.25
N TYR A 875 43.25 -3.73 -13.67
CA TYR A 875 43.63 -4.64 -14.76
C TYR A 875 44.92 -5.37 -14.37
N ASP A 876 44.82 -6.68 -14.17
CA ASP A 876 45.84 -7.46 -13.45
C ASP A 876 46.59 -8.44 -14.37
N LYS A 877 46.05 -8.71 -15.57
CA LYS A 877 46.68 -9.51 -16.63
C LYS A 877 48.01 -8.94 -17.14
N ARG A 878 48.21 -7.63 -17.01
CA ARG A 878 49.38 -6.89 -17.54
C ARG A 878 49.57 -5.60 -16.76
N GLU A 879 50.82 -5.26 -16.46
CA GLU A 879 51.17 -3.90 -16.06
C GLU A 879 51.06 -2.96 -17.25
N ILE A 880 50.07 -2.06 -17.22
CA ILE A 880 49.84 -1.04 -18.24
C ILE A 880 50.08 0.35 -17.62
N ILE A 881 50.75 1.21 -18.37
CA ILE A 881 50.90 2.64 -18.05
C ILE A 881 50.01 3.41 -19.01
N TYR A 882 49.32 4.45 -18.51
CA TYR A 882 48.54 5.33 -19.36
C TYR A 882 49.43 6.09 -20.34
N GLU A 883 49.03 6.13 -21.62
CA GLU A 883 49.78 6.78 -22.70
C GLU A 883 49.08 8.06 -23.19
N ASN A 884 49.80 8.92 -23.92
CA ASN A 884 49.22 10.04 -24.64
C ASN A 884 49.37 9.82 -26.16
N LEU A 885 48.62 8.86 -26.69
CA LEU A 885 48.69 8.50 -28.11
C LEU A 885 48.12 9.61 -28.99
N SER A 886 48.93 10.09 -29.95
CA SER A 886 48.48 10.92 -31.06
C SER A 886 47.84 10.04 -32.17
N PRO A 887 47.11 10.65 -33.12
CA PRO A 887 46.68 9.93 -34.32
C PRO A 887 47.83 9.27 -35.10
N GLU A 888 49.03 9.87 -35.10
CA GLU A 888 50.21 9.30 -35.79
C GLU A 888 50.74 8.04 -35.08
N ASP A 889 50.67 8.00 -33.74
CA ASP A 889 51.01 6.81 -32.98
C ASP A 889 50.02 5.67 -33.24
N VAL A 890 48.72 6.01 -33.29
CA VAL A 890 47.66 5.06 -33.64
C VAL A 890 47.82 4.54 -35.07
N ARG A 891 48.15 5.40 -36.05
CA ARG A 891 48.46 4.97 -37.43
C ARG A 891 49.62 3.97 -37.44
N ARG A 892 50.73 4.30 -36.77
CA ARG A 892 51.94 3.45 -36.70
C ARG A 892 51.65 2.09 -36.07
N MET A 893 50.93 2.06 -34.94
CA MET A 893 50.53 0.81 -34.26
C MET A 893 49.57 -0.04 -35.09
N ALA A 894 48.67 0.59 -35.85
CA ALA A 894 47.79 -0.11 -36.79
C ALA A 894 48.56 -0.66 -38.01
N GLN A 895 49.54 0.08 -38.55
CA GLN A 895 50.42 -0.39 -39.64
C GLN A 895 51.27 -1.60 -39.23
N ASN A 896 51.79 -1.61 -37.99
CA ASN A 896 52.46 -2.78 -37.42
C ASN A 896 51.54 -4.00 -37.26
N GLY A 897 50.22 -3.80 -37.24
CA GLY A 897 49.26 -4.81 -36.84
C GLY A 897 49.36 -5.18 -35.36
N ASP A 898 49.72 -4.23 -34.48
CA ASP A 898 49.89 -4.46 -33.03
C ASP A 898 48.56 -4.71 -32.30
N ILE A 899 47.44 -4.26 -32.87
CA ILE A 899 46.11 -4.21 -32.25
C ILE A 899 45.06 -4.78 -33.22
N ASP A 900 44.18 -5.64 -32.70
CA ASP A 900 43.10 -6.29 -33.45
C ASP A 900 41.78 -5.50 -33.35
N CYS A 901 41.54 -4.85 -32.20
CA CYS A 901 40.35 -4.04 -31.95
C CYS A 901 40.66 -2.73 -31.21
N TRP A 902 40.11 -1.63 -31.71
CA TRP A 902 40.24 -0.27 -31.18
C TRP A 902 38.90 0.18 -30.59
N VAL A 903 38.91 0.66 -29.34
CA VAL A 903 37.73 1.26 -28.72
C VAL A 903 37.96 2.75 -28.52
N MET A 904 37.10 3.56 -29.15
CA MET A 904 37.13 5.02 -29.06
C MET A 904 36.18 5.47 -27.93
N ALA A 905 36.75 5.67 -26.75
CA ALA A 905 36.07 6.22 -25.56
C ALA A 905 36.26 7.74 -25.44
N LEU A 906 36.26 8.44 -26.58
CA LEU A 906 36.54 9.87 -26.68
C LEU A 906 35.25 10.72 -26.59
N PRO A 907 35.37 12.03 -26.30
CA PRO A 907 34.25 12.96 -26.43
C PRO A 907 33.79 13.11 -27.89
N ASN A 908 32.50 13.40 -28.10
CA ASN A 908 31.95 13.70 -29.42
C ASN A 908 32.74 14.81 -30.13
N GLY A 909 32.93 14.67 -31.44
CA GLY A 909 33.72 15.55 -32.31
C GLY A 909 35.23 15.28 -32.27
N VAL A 910 35.69 14.23 -31.57
CA VAL A 910 37.12 13.93 -31.36
C VAL A 910 37.53 12.57 -31.93
N CYS A 911 36.59 11.69 -32.29
CA CYS A 911 36.92 10.35 -32.79
C CYS A 911 37.56 10.36 -34.19
N LYS A 912 37.13 11.28 -35.07
CA LYS A 912 37.50 11.24 -36.50
C LYS A 912 39.01 11.16 -36.79
N PRO A 913 39.91 11.99 -36.23
CA PRO A 913 41.34 11.88 -36.53
C PRO A 913 41.96 10.53 -36.15
N TYR A 914 41.42 9.86 -35.12
CA TYR A 914 41.89 8.55 -34.67
C TYR A 914 41.31 7.41 -35.53
N VAL A 915 40.07 7.55 -36.00
CA VAL A 915 39.46 6.64 -37.00
C VAL A 915 40.21 6.73 -38.34
N ASP A 916 40.37 7.94 -38.86
CA ASP A 916 41.08 8.21 -40.12
C ASP A 916 42.52 7.66 -40.09
N ALA A 917 43.17 7.68 -38.91
CA ALA A 917 44.50 7.12 -38.71
C ALA A 917 44.54 5.58 -38.79
N VAL A 918 43.53 4.87 -38.26
CA VAL A 918 43.43 3.40 -38.39
C VAL A 918 43.02 3.00 -39.80
N ASP A 919 42.10 3.74 -40.43
CA ASP A 919 41.64 3.51 -41.80
C ASP A 919 42.77 3.68 -42.83
N GLN A 920 43.66 4.66 -42.64
CA GLN A 920 44.84 4.89 -43.48
C GLN A 920 46.02 3.94 -43.19
N ALA A 921 45.93 3.15 -42.12
CA ALA A 921 47.03 2.30 -41.66
C ALA A 921 46.95 0.85 -42.14
N SER A 922 45.75 0.34 -42.40
CA SER A 922 45.54 -1.10 -42.53
C SER A 922 44.43 -1.46 -43.52
N ASP A 923 44.83 -2.03 -44.66
CA ASP A 923 43.93 -2.73 -45.60
C ASP A 923 43.26 -3.97 -44.96
N LYS A 924 43.80 -4.44 -43.83
CA LYS A 924 43.21 -5.52 -43.02
C LYS A 924 42.19 -4.92 -42.06
N GLY A 925 41.01 -5.54 -41.95
CA GLY A 925 39.86 -5.04 -41.19
C GLY A 925 40.00 -5.08 -39.67
N ALA A 926 40.96 -4.32 -39.10
CA ALA A 926 41.01 -4.04 -37.68
C ALA A 926 39.68 -3.39 -37.25
N ILE A 927 39.08 -3.89 -36.17
CA ILE A 927 37.74 -3.47 -35.74
C ILE A 927 37.84 -2.15 -34.95
N ILE A 928 36.90 -1.24 -35.18
CA ILE A 928 36.75 -0.01 -34.40
C ILE A 928 35.34 0.03 -33.82
N VAL A 929 35.25 0.19 -32.49
CA VAL A 929 34.00 0.46 -31.78
C VAL A 929 34.04 1.87 -31.23
N ASP A 930 33.13 2.74 -31.70
CA ASP A 930 32.98 4.10 -31.18
C ASP A 930 31.92 4.15 -30.06
N LEU A 931 32.28 4.76 -28.92
CA LEU A 931 31.35 5.00 -27.80
C LEU A 931 30.74 6.41 -27.85
N SER A 932 31.29 7.30 -28.68
CA SER A 932 30.77 8.66 -28.90
C SER A 932 29.44 8.62 -29.67
N ALA A 933 28.91 9.79 -30.03
CA ALA A 933 27.76 9.90 -30.92
C ALA A 933 28.13 10.18 -32.39
N ASP A 934 29.42 10.31 -32.72
CA ASP A 934 29.91 10.85 -34.01
C ASP A 934 29.43 10.01 -35.21
N TYR A 935 29.40 8.68 -35.07
CA TYR A 935 29.05 7.76 -36.16
C TYR A 935 27.68 7.07 -36.02
N ARG A 936 26.87 7.40 -35.00
CA ARG A 936 25.56 6.74 -34.76
C ARG A 936 24.49 7.00 -35.83
N PHE A 937 24.77 7.91 -36.75
CA PHE A 937 23.92 8.33 -37.87
C PHE A 937 24.61 8.12 -39.23
N ASP A 938 25.81 7.54 -39.26
CA ASP A 938 26.56 7.28 -40.49
C ASP A 938 26.15 5.92 -41.07
N PRO A 939 25.59 5.83 -42.29
CA PRO A 939 25.16 4.58 -42.89
C PRO A 939 26.31 3.60 -43.22
N ASN A 940 27.57 4.07 -43.17
CA ASN A 940 28.75 3.21 -43.33
C ASN A 940 29.14 2.49 -42.02
N TRP A 941 28.54 2.87 -40.88
CA TRP A 941 28.80 2.28 -39.57
C TRP A 941 27.63 1.39 -39.14
N THR A 942 27.94 0.22 -38.58
CA THR A 942 26.90 -0.68 -38.05
C THR A 942 26.49 -0.23 -36.65
N TYR A 943 25.20 0.02 -36.43
CA TYR A 943 24.68 0.39 -35.12
C TYR A 943 24.68 -0.82 -34.16
N GLY A 944 25.44 -0.71 -33.08
CA GLY A 944 25.78 -1.83 -32.20
C GLY A 944 24.73 -2.17 -31.13
N LEU A 945 23.50 -2.51 -31.56
CA LEU A 945 22.40 -2.94 -30.67
C LEU A 945 21.89 -4.35 -31.08
N PRO A 946 22.57 -5.44 -30.66
CA PRO A 946 22.36 -6.82 -31.15
C PRO A 946 20.94 -7.37 -31.00
N GLU A 947 20.16 -6.86 -30.06
CA GLU A 947 18.78 -7.30 -29.86
C GLU A 947 17.83 -6.80 -30.97
N LEU A 948 18.15 -5.66 -31.61
CA LEU A 948 17.34 -5.03 -32.67
C LEU A 948 17.98 -5.10 -34.06
N VAL A 949 19.30 -4.91 -34.14
CA VAL A 949 20.09 -4.98 -35.39
C VAL A 949 20.56 -6.41 -35.60
N SER A 950 20.54 -6.90 -36.86
CA SER A 950 20.92 -8.28 -37.16
C SER A 950 22.32 -8.61 -36.63
N ARG A 951 22.39 -9.61 -35.75
CA ARG A 951 23.65 -10.11 -35.19
C ARG A 951 24.64 -10.54 -36.28
N SER A 952 24.14 -11.02 -37.42
CA SER A 952 24.94 -11.41 -38.59
C SER A 952 25.59 -10.24 -39.33
N THR A 953 25.08 -9.01 -39.17
CA THR A 953 25.69 -7.77 -39.68
C THR A 953 26.78 -7.30 -38.72
N ILE A 954 26.49 -7.28 -37.41
CA ILE A 954 27.45 -6.88 -36.36
C ILE A 954 28.68 -7.81 -36.36
N ALA A 955 28.46 -9.13 -36.48
CA ALA A 955 29.54 -10.12 -36.58
C ALA A 955 30.41 -10.02 -37.85
N LYS A 956 30.05 -9.16 -38.80
CA LYS A 956 30.85 -8.83 -40.01
C LYS A 956 31.33 -7.38 -40.03
N ALA A 957 30.97 -6.58 -39.03
CA ALA A 957 31.21 -5.14 -39.03
C ALA A 957 32.60 -4.81 -38.49
N THR A 958 33.41 -4.16 -39.31
CA THR A 958 34.70 -3.57 -38.88
C THR A 958 34.52 -2.19 -38.24
N ARG A 959 33.39 -1.50 -38.49
CA ARG A 959 33.10 -0.15 -38.01
C ARG A 959 31.75 -0.17 -37.28
N ILE A 960 31.78 -0.06 -35.94
CA ILE A 960 30.60 -0.23 -35.08
C ILE A 960 30.38 1.03 -34.24
N ALA A 961 29.19 1.64 -34.38
CA ALA A 961 28.77 2.77 -33.57
C ALA A 961 27.94 2.24 -32.39
N ASN A 962 28.46 2.35 -31.16
CA ASN A 962 27.78 1.87 -29.97
C ASN A 962 26.61 2.80 -29.62
N PRO A 963 25.42 2.27 -29.27
CA PRO A 963 24.26 3.07 -28.91
C PRO A 963 24.50 3.91 -27.66
N GLY A 964 23.81 5.04 -27.55
CA GLY A 964 23.77 5.85 -26.34
C GLY A 964 22.90 5.23 -25.26
N CYS A 965 23.30 5.33 -23.99
CA CYS A 965 22.64 4.67 -22.86
C CYS A 965 21.11 4.90 -22.81
N TYR A 966 20.64 6.14 -22.93
CA TYR A 966 19.21 6.43 -23.00
C TYR A 966 18.54 5.86 -24.27
N ALA A 967 19.23 5.87 -25.39
CA ALA A 967 18.72 5.32 -26.64
C ALA A 967 18.57 3.79 -26.56
N THR A 968 19.52 3.06 -25.95
CA THR A 968 19.42 1.61 -25.71
C THR A 968 18.14 1.25 -24.98
N ALA A 969 17.91 1.85 -23.81
CA ALA A 969 16.74 1.54 -22.98
C ALA A 969 15.41 1.94 -23.64
N ALA A 970 15.36 3.07 -24.35
CA ALA A 970 14.15 3.53 -25.02
C ALA A 970 13.82 2.69 -26.26
N GLN A 971 14.82 2.34 -27.07
CA GLN A 971 14.62 1.49 -28.24
C GLN A 971 14.08 0.11 -27.83
N LEU A 972 14.70 -0.53 -26.85
CA LEU A 972 14.22 -1.83 -26.36
C LEU A 972 12.83 -1.73 -25.70
N GLY A 973 12.55 -0.60 -25.04
CA GLY A 973 11.25 -0.28 -24.47
C GLY A 973 10.14 0.04 -25.48
N ILE A 974 10.45 0.38 -26.74
CA ILE A 974 9.46 0.77 -27.77
C ILE A 974 9.35 -0.25 -28.90
N ALA A 975 10.45 -0.91 -29.30
CA ALA A 975 10.52 -1.74 -30.50
C ALA A 975 9.42 -2.82 -30.66
N PRO A 976 8.96 -3.53 -29.60
CA PRO A 976 7.86 -4.51 -29.73
C PRO A 976 6.52 -3.88 -30.12
N LEU A 977 6.34 -2.58 -29.85
CA LEU A 977 5.08 -1.85 -30.07
C LEU A 977 5.07 -0.96 -31.30
N VAL A 978 6.20 -0.77 -32.00
CA VAL A 978 6.28 0.05 -33.24
C VAL A 978 5.17 -0.29 -34.25
N PRO A 979 4.82 -1.57 -34.54
CA PRO A 979 3.73 -1.91 -35.46
C PRO A 979 2.33 -1.48 -35.00
N TYR A 980 2.16 -1.16 -33.70
CA TYR A 980 0.89 -0.92 -33.02
C TYR A 980 0.67 0.55 -32.62
N LEU A 981 1.63 1.44 -32.91
CA LEU A 981 1.56 2.85 -32.51
C LEU A 981 0.46 3.62 -33.25
N GLY A 982 -0.33 4.36 -32.47
CA GLY A 982 -1.36 5.30 -32.96
C GLY A 982 -0.91 6.77 -32.93
N GLY A 983 0.33 7.04 -32.53
CA GLY A 983 0.89 8.38 -32.38
C GLY A 983 2.32 8.35 -31.84
N GLN A 984 2.90 9.54 -31.62
CA GLN A 984 4.27 9.72 -31.14
C GLN A 984 4.42 9.16 -29.71
N PRO A 985 5.37 8.25 -29.43
CA PRO A 985 5.74 7.86 -28.07
C PRO A 985 6.45 8.99 -27.33
N THR A 986 6.13 9.17 -26.05
CA THR A 986 6.80 10.11 -25.15
C THR A 986 7.62 9.35 -24.12
N VAL A 987 8.92 9.65 -24.05
CA VAL A 987 9.89 9.03 -23.15
C VAL A 987 10.32 10.08 -22.11
N PHE A 988 10.04 9.82 -20.83
CA PHE A 988 10.66 10.53 -19.71
C PHE A 988 11.76 9.65 -19.11
N GLY A 989 13.00 10.13 -19.08
CA GLY A 989 14.15 9.33 -18.64
C GLY A 989 14.96 10.04 -17.55
N VAL A 990 15.35 9.30 -16.52
CA VAL A 990 16.20 9.81 -15.42
C VAL A 990 17.45 8.94 -15.27
N SER A 991 18.64 9.52 -15.40
CA SER A 991 19.93 8.86 -15.19
C SER A 991 20.58 9.22 -13.86
N GLY A 992 21.51 8.37 -13.44
CA GLY A 992 22.54 8.76 -12.47
C GLY A 992 23.52 9.77 -13.06
N TYR A 993 24.26 10.45 -12.19
CA TYR A 993 25.13 11.57 -12.57
C TYR A 993 26.43 11.15 -13.28
N SER A 994 26.82 9.87 -13.22
CA SER A 994 27.94 9.35 -14.02
C SER A 994 27.74 9.55 -15.53
N GLY A 995 26.49 9.63 -16.00
CA GLY A 995 26.14 9.94 -17.39
C GLY A 995 26.55 11.35 -17.86
N ALA A 996 26.79 12.29 -16.95
CA ALA A 996 27.36 13.61 -17.27
C ALA A 996 28.90 13.59 -17.37
N GLY A 997 29.54 12.43 -17.13
CA GLY A 997 30.98 12.25 -17.18
C GLY A 997 31.73 12.82 -15.96
N THR A 998 33.05 12.93 -16.08
CA THR A 998 33.98 13.31 -14.99
C THR A 998 34.37 14.79 -14.98
N LYS A 999 33.88 15.62 -15.92
CA LYS A 999 34.14 17.07 -15.93
C LYS A 999 33.11 17.78 -15.05
N PRO A 1000 33.51 18.61 -14.07
CA PRO A 1000 32.56 19.28 -13.17
C PRO A 1000 31.52 20.14 -13.90
N SER A 1001 30.26 20.02 -13.48
CA SER A 1001 29.09 20.70 -14.03
C SER A 1001 27.91 20.64 -13.04
N PRO A 1002 26.84 21.43 -13.23
CA PRO A 1002 25.60 21.28 -12.46
C PRO A 1002 24.96 19.88 -12.56
N LYS A 1003 25.31 19.08 -13.58
CA LYS A 1003 24.74 17.75 -13.84
C LYS A 1003 25.52 16.61 -13.18
N ASN A 1004 26.62 16.91 -12.49
CA ASN A 1004 27.38 15.96 -11.64
C ASN A 1004 27.84 16.59 -10.32
N ASP A 1005 27.24 17.71 -9.90
CA ASP A 1005 27.35 18.22 -8.54
C ASP A 1005 26.33 17.51 -7.63
N VAL A 1006 26.82 16.61 -6.79
CA VAL A 1006 26.00 15.81 -5.85
C VAL A 1006 25.24 16.72 -4.87
N ASN A 1007 25.78 17.90 -4.51
CA ASN A 1007 25.10 18.83 -3.60
C ASN A 1007 23.87 19.45 -4.28
N LEU A 1008 24.02 19.89 -5.54
CA LEU A 1008 22.93 20.49 -6.32
C LEU A 1008 21.86 19.46 -6.73
N LEU A 1009 22.25 18.19 -6.88
CA LEU A 1009 21.34 17.06 -7.15
C LEU A 1009 20.67 16.50 -5.89
N THR A 1010 21.16 16.81 -4.69
CA THR A 1010 20.56 16.31 -3.45
C THR A 1010 19.15 16.86 -3.26
N ASN A 1011 18.17 15.96 -3.12
CA ASN A 1011 16.73 16.24 -3.11
C ASN A 1011 16.19 16.91 -4.40
N ASN A 1012 16.87 16.73 -5.54
CA ASN A 1012 16.60 17.45 -6.78
C ASN A 1012 16.79 16.56 -8.03
N ILE A 1013 16.22 16.98 -9.18
CA ILE A 1013 16.52 16.43 -10.51
C ILE A 1013 16.65 17.57 -11.53
N ILE A 1014 17.53 17.41 -12.53
CA ILE A 1014 17.85 18.48 -13.50
C ILE A 1014 17.74 17.96 -14.93
N PRO A 1015 17.03 18.63 -15.86
CA PRO A 1015 16.99 18.21 -17.26
C PRO A 1015 18.35 18.31 -17.94
N TYR A 1016 18.68 17.36 -18.82
CA TYR A 1016 19.81 17.49 -19.75
C TYR A 1016 19.48 18.52 -20.84
N SER A 1017 18.31 18.37 -21.46
CA SER A 1017 17.59 19.35 -22.26
C SER A 1017 16.09 19.02 -22.20
N LEU A 1018 15.22 19.92 -22.68
CA LEU A 1018 13.76 19.71 -22.72
C LEU A 1018 13.24 19.22 -24.08
N THR A 1019 14.02 19.45 -25.14
CA THR A 1019 13.82 18.97 -26.52
C THR A 1019 15.18 18.71 -27.16
N ASP A 1020 15.21 18.21 -28.40
CA ASP A 1020 16.36 18.21 -29.31
C ASP A 1020 17.59 17.42 -28.83
N HIS A 1021 17.44 16.62 -27.77
CA HIS A 1021 18.53 15.81 -27.24
C HIS A 1021 19.01 14.81 -28.28
N ILE A 1022 20.32 14.55 -28.38
CA ILE A 1022 20.87 13.67 -29.44
C ILE A 1022 20.22 12.28 -29.46
N HIS A 1023 19.93 11.72 -28.27
CA HIS A 1023 19.20 10.47 -28.11
C HIS A 1023 17.76 10.49 -28.67
N GLU A 1024 17.06 11.64 -28.69
CA GLU A 1024 15.72 11.76 -29.29
C GLU A 1024 15.77 11.45 -30.80
N LYS A 1025 16.79 12.01 -31.46
CA LYS A 1025 17.08 11.81 -32.89
C LYS A 1025 17.61 10.40 -33.14
N GLU A 1026 18.44 9.87 -32.23
CA GLU A 1026 18.97 8.50 -32.28
C GLU A 1026 17.85 7.45 -32.21
N ILE A 1027 16.98 7.52 -31.19
CA ILE A 1027 15.81 6.63 -31.05
C ILE A 1027 14.90 6.77 -32.27
N SER A 1028 14.63 8.01 -32.71
CA SER A 1028 13.73 8.25 -33.84
C SER A 1028 14.25 7.66 -35.15
N SER A 1029 15.56 7.77 -35.40
CA SER A 1029 16.21 7.26 -36.60
C SER A 1029 16.27 5.74 -36.61
N GLN A 1030 16.63 5.11 -35.50
CA GLN A 1030 16.85 3.66 -35.42
C GLN A 1030 15.53 2.86 -35.34
N LEU A 1031 14.45 3.45 -34.81
CA LEU A 1031 13.09 2.87 -34.85
C LEU A 1031 12.28 3.30 -36.09
N ASN A 1032 12.83 4.14 -36.97
CA ASN A 1032 12.12 4.80 -38.07
C ASN A 1032 10.76 5.40 -37.65
N THR A 1033 10.70 5.96 -36.44
CA THR A 1033 9.47 6.36 -35.73
C THR A 1033 9.79 7.56 -34.86
N SER A 1034 9.16 8.72 -35.09
CA SER A 1034 9.41 9.90 -34.24
C SER A 1034 9.01 9.63 -32.78
N VAL A 1035 9.87 10.03 -31.84
CA VAL A 1035 9.60 10.06 -30.40
C VAL A 1035 9.85 11.45 -29.84
N ALA A 1036 9.23 11.77 -28.69
CA ALA A 1036 9.60 12.92 -27.86
C ALA A 1036 10.37 12.42 -26.62
N PHE A 1037 11.52 13.03 -26.28
CA PHE A 1037 12.39 12.53 -25.21
C PHE A 1037 12.88 13.62 -24.25
N ILE A 1038 12.61 13.44 -22.96
CA ILE A 1038 12.90 14.42 -21.89
C ILE A 1038 13.88 13.84 -20.84
N PRO A 1039 15.20 13.87 -21.11
CA PRO A 1039 16.24 13.35 -20.20
C PRO A 1039 16.48 14.24 -18.97
N HIS A 1040 16.63 13.61 -17.79
CA HIS A 1040 16.94 14.23 -16.50
C HIS A 1040 18.08 13.52 -15.77
N VAL A 1041 18.80 14.20 -14.88
CA VAL A 1041 19.82 13.62 -13.99
C VAL A 1041 19.39 13.74 -12.53
N ALA A 1042 19.74 12.73 -11.74
CA ALA A 1042 19.47 12.65 -10.30
C ALA A 1042 20.74 12.29 -9.49
N VAL A 1043 20.62 12.34 -8.16
CA VAL A 1043 21.74 12.23 -7.20
C VAL A 1043 22.43 10.85 -7.13
N TRP A 1044 21.85 9.78 -7.67
CA TRP A 1044 22.48 8.46 -7.67
C TRP A 1044 23.62 8.37 -8.70
N PHE A 1045 24.63 7.54 -8.45
CA PHE A 1045 25.82 7.48 -9.31
C PHE A 1045 25.52 6.92 -10.71
N GLN A 1046 24.90 5.73 -10.79
CA GLN A 1046 24.65 5.01 -12.05
C GLN A 1046 23.27 4.34 -12.06
N GLY A 1047 22.77 4.09 -13.25
CA GLY A 1047 21.43 3.54 -13.52
C GLY A 1047 20.50 4.57 -14.18
N ILE A 1048 19.73 4.10 -15.17
CA ILE A 1048 18.66 4.83 -15.86
C ILE A 1048 17.32 4.17 -15.55
N HIS A 1049 16.27 4.98 -15.40
CA HIS A 1049 14.88 4.56 -15.54
C HIS A 1049 14.18 5.43 -16.58
N HIS A 1050 13.54 4.78 -17.55
CA HIS A 1050 12.57 5.39 -18.46
C HIS A 1050 11.16 5.05 -18.03
N THR A 1051 10.28 6.04 -18.11
CA THR A 1051 8.83 5.86 -18.18
C THR A 1051 8.40 6.25 -19.59
N ILE A 1052 7.85 5.30 -20.34
CA ILE A 1052 7.54 5.45 -21.77
C ILE A 1052 6.02 5.37 -21.94
N SER A 1053 5.39 6.43 -22.43
CA SER A 1053 3.96 6.45 -22.78
C SER A 1053 3.79 6.32 -24.29
N LEU A 1054 3.16 5.23 -24.73
CA LEU A 1054 2.95 4.89 -26.14
C LEU A 1054 1.46 4.96 -26.48
N PRO A 1055 1.03 5.87 -27.38
CA PRO A 1055 -0.31 5.83 -27.97
C PRO A 1055 -0.44 4.60 -28.88
N LEU A 1056 -1.55 3.86 -28.77
CA LEU A 1056 -1.82 2.66 -29.56
C LEU A 1056 -2.93 2.95 -30.58
N LYS A 1057 -2.81 2.38 -31.79
CA LYS A 1057 -3.77 2.56 -32.89
C LYS A 1057 -5.06 1.73 -32.70
N GLU A 1058 -4.96 0.67 -31.92
CA GLU A 1058 -5.99 -0.33 -31.64
C GLU A 1058 -6.05 -0.61 -30.14
N GLU A 1059 -7.10 -1.29 -29.69
CA GLU A 1059 -7.34 -1.57 -28.28
C GLU A 1059 -6.67 -2.89 -27.88
N MET A 1060 -5.76 -2.84 -26.90
CA MET A 1060 -4.95 -3.98 -26.45
C MET A 1060 -5.05 -4.13 -24.93
N SER A 1061 -4.94 -5.34 -24.39
CA SER A 1061 -4.84 -5.54 -22.94
C SER A 1061 -3.39 -5.54 -22.45
N SER A 1062 -3.19 -5.33 -21.14
CA SER A 1062 -1.87 -5.47 -20.50
C SER A 1062 -1.22 -6.84 -20.76
N ARG A 1063 -2.04 -7.89 -20.88
CA ARG A 1063 -1.58 -9.25 -21.22
C ARG A 1063 -1.03 -9.31 -22.65
N ASP A 1064 -1.70 -8.71 -23.61
CA ASP A 1064 -1.30 -8.73 -25.02
C ASP A 1064 0.02 -7.97 -25.22
N ILE A 1065 0.14 -6.80 -24.57
CA ILE A 1065 1.39 -6.04 -24.52
C ILE A 1065 2.49 -6.91 -23.90
N ARG A 1066 2.27 -7.50 -22.71
CA ARG A 1066 3.30 -8.31 -22.04
C ARG A 1066 3.75 -9.50 -22.89
N ASN A 1067 2.82 -10.20 -23.55
CA ASN A 1067 3.12 -11.29 -24.49
C ASN A 1067 4.06 -10.81 -25.61
N LEU A 1068 3.77 -9.67 -26.25
CA LEU A 1068 4.60 -9.12 -27.34
C LEU A 1068 6.05 -8.86 -26.91
N TYR A 1069 6.31 -8.42 -25.67
CA TYR A 1069 7.67 -8.24 -25.16
C TYR A 1069 8.33 -9.59 -24.84
N GLN A 1070 7.58 -10.56 -24.30
CA GLN A 1070 8.10 -11.91 -24.02
C GLN A 1070 8.47 -12.66 -25.31
N ASP A 1071 7.65 -12.56 -26.37
CA ASP A 1071 7.94 -13.13 -27.69
C ASP A 1071 9.10 -12.39 -28.38
N ARG A 1072 9.07 -11.05 -28.41
CA ARG A 1072 10.10 -10.26 -29.11
C ARG A 1072 11.50 -10.46 -28.53
N TYR A 1073 11.62 -10.73 -27.23
CA TYR A 1073 12.90 -10.94 -26.54
C TYR A 1073 13.09 -12.40 -26.08
N ALA A 1074 12.37 -13.36 -26.66
CA ALA A 1074 12.54 -14.77 -26.35
C ALA A 1074 14.00 -15.22 -26.56
N GLY A 1075 14.60 -15.77 -25.50
CA GLY A 1075 15.98 -16.28 -25.48
C GLY A 1075 17.08 -15.24 -25.25
N GLU A 1076 16.75 -13.94 -25.15
CA GLU A 1076 17.74 -12.89 -24.83
C GLU A 1076 18.28 -13.05 -23.40
N LYS A 1077 19.59 -13.20 -23.21
CA LYS A 1077 20.17 -13.29 -21.85
C LYS A 1077 20.32 -11.95 -21.14
N LEU A 1078 20.35 -10.84 -21.88
CA LEU A 1078 20.55 -9.48 -21.35
C LEU A 1078 19.27 -8.63 -21.34
N VAL A 1079 18.09 -9.20 -21.67
CA VAL A 1079 16.79 -8.51 -21.60
C VAL A 1079 15.82 -9.34 -20.78
N LYS A 1080 15.34 -8.79 -19.67
CA LYS A 1080 14.49 -9.46 -18.70
C LYS A 1080 13.13 -8.78 -18.62
N ILE A 1081 12.07 -9.51 -18.95
CA ILE A 1081 10.69 -9.03 -18.90
C ILE A 1081 10.09 -9.32 -17.53
N VAL A 1082 9.74 -8.26 -16.79
CA VAL A 1082 9.18 -8.32 -15.43
C VAL A 1082 7.74 -7.78 -15.42
N GLY A 1083 6.94 -8.21 -14.45
CA GLY A 1083 5.54 -7.74 -14.32
C GLY A 1083 5.48 -6.29 -13.83
N GLU A 1084 6.05 -6.05 -12.66
CA GLU A 1084 6.10 -4.74 -11.98
C GLU A 1084 7.01 -3.73 -12.69
N PRO A 1085 6.85 -2.42 -12.45
CA PRO A 1085 7.77 -1.40 -12.96
C PRO A 1085 9.20 -1.60 -12.43
N PRO A 1086 10.22 -1.82 -13.29
CA PRO A 1086 11.58 -2.06 -12.84
C PRO A 1086 12.24 -0.83 -12.22
N LEU A 1087 13.15 -1.07 -11.27
CA LEU A 1087 13.70 -0.03 -10.38
C LEU A 1087 15.21 0.17 -10.63
N VAL A 1088 15.66 1.43 -10.63
CA VAL A 1088 17.09 1.80 -10.78
C VAL A 1088 17.98 1.01 -9.82
N LYS A 1089 17.54 0.85 -8.55
CA LYS A 1089 18.24 0.11 -7.49
C LYS A 1089 18.58 -1.35 -7.86
N ASN A 1090 17.80 -1.96 -8.76
CA ASN A 1090 17.95 -3.37 -9.14
C ASN A 1090 18.97 -3.54 -10.27
N ILE A 1091 19.06 -2.55 -11.17
CA ILE A 1091 19.83 -2.63 -12.41
C ILE A 1091 21.18 -1.91 -12.31
N ALA A 1092 21.33 -0.97 -11.38
CA ALA A 1092 22.60 -0.29 -11.14
C ALA A 1092 23.68 -1.30 -10.73
N GLY A 1093 24.73 -1.42 -11.56
CA GLY A 1093 25.78 -2.44 -11.41
C GLY A 1093 25.52 -3.74 -12.16
N ARG A 1094 24.43 -3.87 -12.92
CA ARG A 1094 24.11 -5.05 -13.74
C ARG A 1094 24.30 -4.82 -15.24
N HIS A 1095 24.45 -5.93 -15.95
CA HIS A 1095 24.81 -6.00 -17.37
C HIS A 1095 23.63 -6.08 -18.34
N GLY A 1096 22.40 -6.19 -17.83
CA GLY A 1096 21.18 -6.36 -18.62
C GLY A 1096 20.24 -5.14 -18.64
N VAL A 1097 19.03 -5.40 -19.12
CA VAL A 1097 17.89 -4.49 -19.20
C VAL A 1097 16.70 -5.14 -18.49
N GLU A 1098 16.04 -4.44 -17.57
CA GLU A 1098 14.72 -4.86 -17.07
C GLU A 1098 13.63 -4.01 -17.74
N ILE A 1099 12.58 -4.65 -18.26
CA ILE A 1099 11.42 -3.99 -18.88
C ILE A 1099 10.14 -4.54 -18.24
N GLY A 1100 9.25 -3.67 -17.78
CA GLY A 1100 8.01 -4.07 -17.10
C GLY A 1100 7.08 -2.91 -16.78
N GLY A 1101 6.11 -3.15 -15.91
CA GLY A 1101 5.09 -2.16 -15.54
C GLY A 1101 4.14 -1.85 -16.68
N PHE A 1102 3.67 -2.87 -17.40
CA PHE A 1102 2.83 -2.80 -18.62
C PHE A 1102 1.40 -2.29 -18.36
N ALA A 1103 1.27 -1.03 -17.92
CA ALA A 1103 0.01 -0.41 -17.53
C ALA A 1103 -0.73 0.16 -18.75
N VAL A 1104 -1.82 -0.48 -19.18
CA VAL A 1104 -2.68 0.02 -20.26
C VAL A 1104 -3.80 0.89 -19.68
N HIS A 1105 -4.10 1.99 -20.35
CA HIS A 1105 -5.21 2.87 -20.06
C HIS A 1105 -6.56 2.17 -20.27
N SER A 1106 -7.60 2.59 -19.54
CA SER A 1106 -8.95 1.97 -19.58
C SER A 1106 -9.57 1.91 -20.98
N SER A 1107 -9.19 2.82 -21.89
CA SER A 1107 -9.64 2.84 -23.28
C SER A 1107 -8.85 1.95 -24.25
N GLY A 1108 -7.91 1.12 -23.76
CA GLY A 1108 -7.06 0.23 -24.57
C GLY A 1108 -6.02 0.93 -25.47
N LYS A 1109 -6.22 2.22 -25.80
CA LYS A 1109 -5.50 3.00 -26.82
C LYS A 1109 -4.22 3.72 -26.34
N ARG A 1110 -3.73 3.43 -25.14
CA ARG A 1110 -2.45 3.95 -24.63
C ARG A 1110 -1.87 3.00 -23.60
N VAL A 1111 -0.59 2.70 -23.70
CA VAL A 1111 0.15 1.93 -22.69
C VAL A 1111 1.31 2.75 -22.13
N VAL A 1112 1.61 2.53 -20.86
CA VAL A 1112 2.86 2.96 -20.22
C VAL A 1112 3.72 1.72 -19.97
N VAL A 1113 5.00 1.82 -20.29
CA VAL A 1113 6.01 0.77 -20.03
C VAL A 1113 7.23 1.43 -19.39
N CYS A 1114 7.80 0.78 -18.38
CA CYS A 1114 9.03 1.22 -17.74
C CYS A 1114 10.21 0.33 -18.16
N ALA A 1115 11.35 0.94 -18.44
CA ALA A 1115 12.58 0.24 -18.81
C ALA A 1115 13.77 0.79 -18.02
N THR A 1116 14.61 -0.09 -17.46
CA THR A 1116 15.81 0.31 -16.72
C THR A 1116 17.06 -0.39 -17.26
N ILE A 1117 18.18 0.33 -17.21
CA ILE A 1117 19.54 -0.18 -17.51
C ILE A 1117 20.56 0.44 -16.57
N ASP A 1118 21.72 -0.17 -16.42
CA ASP A 1118 22.89 0.58 -15.98
C ASP A 1118 23.44 1.45 -17.13
N ASN A 1119 23.69 2.74 -16.87
CA ASN A 1119 24.12 3.68 -17.92
C ASN A 1119 25.61 3.59 -18.28
N LEU A 1120 26.43 2.91 -17.48
CA LEU A 1120 27.84 2.64 -17.74
C LEU A 1120 28.05 1.24 -18.31
N LEU A 1121 27.25 0.25 -17.90
CA LEU A 1121 27.34 -1.14 -18.34
C LEU A 1121 26.52 -1.39 -19.61
N LYS A 1122 25.26 -1.84 -19.53
CA LYS A 1122 24.43 -2.10 -20.73
C LYS A 1122 24.14 -0.84 -21.54
N GLY A 1123 24.25 0.34 -20.93
CA GLY A 1123 24.20 1.62 -21.63
C GLY A 1123 25.48 2.03 -22.35
N ALA A 1124 26.61 1.35 -22.14
CA ALA A 1124 27.87 1.63 -22.85
C ALA A 1124 28.87 0.44 -22.85
N ALA A 1125 29.56 0.16 -21.74
CA ALA A 1125 30.72 -0.74 -21.69
C ALA A 1125 30.39 -2.22 -21.96
N THR A 1126 29.27 -2.73 -21.42
CA THR A 1126 28.81 -4.10 -21.72
C THR A 1126 28.28 -4.19 -23.14
N GLN A 1127 27.64 -3.14 -23.64
CA GLN A 1127 27.19 -3.08 -25.03
C GLN A 1127 28.39 -3.12 -25.99
N CYS A 1128 29.47 -2.39 -25.65
CA CYS A 1128 30.75 -2.43 -26.35
C CYS A 1128 31.33 -3.85 -26.36
N LEU A 1129 31.39 -4.53 -25.22
CA LEU A 1129 31.91 -5.89 -25.15
C LEU A 1129 31.05 -6.89 -25.94
N GLN A 1130 29.72 -6.81 -25.86
CA GLN A 1130 28.81 -7.67 -26.65
C GLN A 1130 29.03 -7.46 -28.16
N ASN A 1131 29.25 -6.20 -28.60
CA ASN A 1131 29.59 -5.87 -29.99
C ASN A 1131 30.98 -6.38 -30.40
N MET A 1132 32.00 -6.22 -29.54
CA MET A 1132 33.34 -6.75 -29.74
C MET A 1132 33.34 -8.28 -29.85
N ASN A 1133 32.62 -8.97 -28.98
CA ASN A 1133 32.48 -10.43 -28.99
C ASN A 1133 31.89 -10.92 -30.31
N LEU A 1134 30.83 -10.27 -30.79
CA LEU A 1134 30.21 -10.58 -32.08
C LEU A 1134 31.20 -10.41 -33.23
N ALA A 1135 31.85 -9.25 -33.34
CA ALA A 1135 32.74 -8.91 -34.45
C ALA A 1135 34.09 -9.66 -34.45
N LEU A 1136 34.64 -10.00 -33.27
CA LEU A 1136 35.90 -10.74 -33.13
C LEU A 1136 35.73 -12.27 -33.17
N GLY A 1137 34.50 -12.78 -33.29
CA GLY A 1137 34.22 -14.21 -33.42
C GLY A 1137 34.25 -14.99 -32.11
N TYR A 1138 33.86 -14.38 -30.99
CA TYR A 1138 33.69 -15.03 -29.68
C TYR A 1138 32.22 -15.31 -29.38
N SER A 1139 31.94 -16.06 -28.30
CA SER A 1139 30.57 -16.23 -27.81
C SER A 1139 29.99 -14.86 -27.42
N GLU A 1140 28.76 -14.57 -27.84
CA GLU A 1140 28.16 -13.23 -27.69
C GLU A 1140 28.24 -12.66 -26.25
N TYR A 1141 28.08 -13.54 -25.25
CA TYR A 1141 28.06 -13.20 -23.83
C TYR A 1141 29.38 -13.49 -23.11
N GLU A 1142 30.46 -13.77 -23.84
CA GLU A 1142 31.77 -14.09 -23.26
C GLU A 1142 32.28 -12.93 -22.40
N GLY A 1143 32.84 -13.24 -21.22
CA GLY A 1143 33.28 -12.24 -20.24
C GLY A 1143 32.21 -11.26 -19.70
N ILE A 1144 30.92 -11.48 -19.99
CA ILE A 1144 29.81 -10.66 -19.47
C ILE A 1144 29.08 -11.43 -18.35
N PRO A 1145 29.09 -10.95 -17.09
CA PRO A 1145 28.29 -11.55 -16.03
C PRO A 1145 26.79 -11.45 -16.31
N LEU A 1146 26.03 -12.50 -15.98
CA LEU A 1146 24.62 -12.67 -16.35
C LEU A 1146 23.63 -12.66 -15.15
N GLU A 1147 24.09 -12.22 -13.96
CA GLU A 1147 23.35 -12.29 -12.67
C GLU A 1147 22.90 -10.92 -12.11
#